data_AF-A0A7X7XL95-F1
#
_entry.id   AF-A0A7X7XL95-F1
#
_cell.length_a   1.000
_cell.length_b   1.000
_cell.length_c   1.000
_cell.angle_alpha   90.00
_cell.angle_beta   90.00
_cell.angle_gamma   90.00
#
_symmetry.space_group_name_H-M   'P 1'
#
loop_
_entity.id
_entity.type
_entity.pdbx_description
1 polymer ?
#
loop_
_entity_poly.entity_id
_entity_poly.type
_entity_poly.pdbx_seq_one_letter_code
_entity_poly.pdbx_strand_id
1 'polypeptide(L)'
;MIAPGQHRLVRLQLVNWGTFHGYFDLPVPRSGLLVTGPSGSGKSSLLDALASVLVQPRWLQFNAAAQEGGVADRSRTLVSYVRGAYKREADGTTGEVSTTFLRPGATWSAVALTFDDAAGRVTTVLRLFHLPRGTTAAGDLASVFCLAEEPVDLLALEPFAKDGLDQRRLKAAHPGWSVQTTYSAFSPRLQRRLGLASDQAQRLLHKTQSAKNLTSLDTLLREFMLDQPDTFDLVTSATEQFHELAAAHASVVDARRQKEALAPLRPLDGERAHWLAERDALAGEQRHLETVRLARQLEATAAELAQLETRLERLAAEVSAADAAEHARRDDRDAAWRLVEGRGGRELEALEREAAALRATVAQRAQVRRQVQATADAVGLALPPGEAGWVAFVAEAEAAAAALAEDEDAREARHRLSGEHADARDRVRRIEGELQALRLQRSGLEQPLVSLRDALVAATGAPSERLPFAGELIEVRPDEAAWTGPIERILRSLARTLLVPDDLYPHVSSLVDERSLGLRLLYARVPARVDEVPERADPRSLVHKVTVAASEHGAWLAAELARRFDYACVDSVAALRGVTRGVTRAGQVRHSEVRHEKDDRTAVDDRRHWVLGSSRTARQEALLAALAEAQGAEAAARAARDAAEAAR
;
A
#
# COMPACT_ATOMS: atom_id res chain seq x y z
N MET A 1 86.81 70.33 30.06
CA MET A 1 86.57 70.00 31.47
C MET A 1 85.86 68.66 31.56
N ILE A 2 86.34 67.76 32.41
CA ILE A 2 85.72 66.45 32.67
C ILE A 2 84.83 66.63 33.90
N ALA A 3 83.51 66.46 33.78
CA ALA A 3 82.61 66.40 34.93
C ALA A 3 82.65 64.97 35.49
N PRO A 4 83.19 64.71 36.69
CA PRO A 4 83.25 63.38 37.26
C PRO A 4 81.83 62.87 37.57
N GLY A 5 81.53 61.62 37.21
CA GLY A 5 80.25 60.98 37.51
C GLY A 5 79.15 61.11 36.44
N GLN A 6 79.41 61.80 35.32
CA GLN A 6 78.50 61.80 34.18
C GLN A 6 78.85 60.65 33.22
N HIS A 7 77.92 59.71 32.99
CA HIS A 7 78.09 58.65 32.00
C HIS A 7 78.11 59.24 30.58
N ARG A 8 79.23 59.10 29.89
CA ARG A 8 79.42 59.57 28.51
C ARG A 8 79.69 58.39 27.59
N LEU A 9 79.03 58.35 26.43
CA LEU A 9 79.29 57.35 25.41
C LEU A 9 80.73 57.49 24.89
N VAL A 10 81.50 56.41 24.99
CA VAL A 10 82.91 56.35 24.55
C VAL A 10 83.16 55.37 23.41
N ARG A 11 82.26 54.40 23.20
CA ARG A 11 82.39 53.40 22.13
C ARG A 11 81.00 52.91 21.69
N LEU A 12 80.83 52.75 20.39
CA LEU A 12 79.65 52.17 19.74
C LEU A 12 80.11 50.97 18.91
N GLN A 13 79.57 49.78 19.19
CA GLN A 13 79.83 48.59 18.40
C GLN A 13 78.54 48.10 17.74
N LEU A 14 78.66 47.60 16.51
CA LEU A 14 77.55 47.12 15.70
C LEU A 14 77.90 45.80 15.03
N VAL A 15 76.93 44.90 14.96
CA VAL A 15 76.97 43.70 14.11
C VAL A 15 75.70 43.63 13.27
N ASN A 16 75.86 43.56 11.95
CA ASN A 16 74.76 43.31 11.00
C ASN A 16 73.53 44.22 11.19
N TRP A 17 73.74 45.54 11.33
CA TRP A 17 72.69 46.52 11.63
C TRP A 17 72.49 47.55 10.50
N GLY A 18 71.28 47.64 9.96
CA GLY A 18 70.96 48.53 8.83
C GLY A 18 71.86 48.24 7.63
N THR A 19 72.46 49.30 7.08
CA THR A 19 73.44 49.21 5.99
C THR A 19 74.82 48.68 6.44
N PHE A 20 75.07 48.55 7.75
CA PHE A 20 76.32 47.99 8.28
C PHE A 20 76.25 46.46 8.24
N HIS A 21 77.14 45.83 7.47
CA HIS A 21 77.27 44.37 7.37
C HIS A 21 78.59 43.88 7.95
N GLY A 22 78.55 42.88 8.83
CA GLY A 22 79.70 42.47 9.64
C GLY A 22 79.83 43.31 10.92
N TYR A 23 81.02 43.27 11.54
CA TYR A 23 81.34 43.94 12.79
C TYR A 23 81.97 45.33 12.55
N PHE A 24 81.47 46.33 13.27
CA PHE A 24 82.00 47.69 13.27
C PHE A 24 82.24 48.16 14.70
N ASP A 25 83.37 48.84 14.90
CA ASP A 25 83.78 49.41 16.17
C ASP A 25 84.10 50.90 16.00
N LEU A 26 83.29 51.76 16.62
CA LEU A 26 83.41 53.21 16.52
C LEU A 26 83.78 53.80 17.89
N PRO A 27 85.03 54.24 18.10
CA PRO A 27 85.38 55.03 19.27
C PRO A 27 84.72 56.41 19.17
N VAL A 28 84.15 56.89 20.29
CA VAL A 28 83.50 58.21 20.40
C VAL A 28 84.42 59.14 21.18
N PRO A 29 85.23 59.98 20.49
CA PRO A 29 86.18 60.86 21.16
C PRO A 29 85.47 61.98 21.94
N ARG A 30 86.16 62.48 22.98
CA ARG A 30 85.60 63.54 23.82
C ARG A 30 85.41 64.89 23.13
N SER A 31 86.15 65.15 22.06
CA SER A 31 85.96 66.31 21.19
C SER A 31 84.64 66.27 20.40
N GLY A 32 83.98 65.11 20.33
CA GLY A 32 82.77 64.88 19.53
C GLY A 32 83.07 64.04 18.30
N LEU A 33 82.06 63.28 17.85
CA LEU A 33 82.11 62.45 16.64
C LEU A 33 81.23 63.09 15.58
N LEU A 34 81.82 63.49 14.46
CA LEU A 34 81.08 63.99 13.30
C LEU A 34 80.96 62.89 12.25
N VAL A 35 79.72 62.49 11.92
CA VAL A 35 79.44 61.49 10.89
C VAL A 35 78.92 62.19 9.62
N THR A 36 79.75 62.23 8.56
CA THR A 36 79.41 62.86 7.27
C THR A 36 79.31 61.82 6.15
N GLY A 37 78.64 62.16 5.05
CA GLY A 37 78.50 61.30 3.87
C GLY A 37 77.27 61.63 3.03
N PRO A 38 77.11 61.08 1.82
CA PRO A 38 75.92 61.28 0.98
C PRO A 38 74.65 60.68 1.60
N SER A 39 73.47 61.10 1.14
CA SER A 39 72.20 60.48 1.59
C SER A 39 72.22 58.97 1.32
N GLY A 40 71.71 58.16 2.24
CA GLY A 40 71.77 56.69 2.15
C GLY A 40 73.05 56.02 2.67
N SER A 41 74.06 56.78 3.11
CA SER A 41 75.33 56.23 3.62
C SER A 41 75.29 55.61 5.03
N GLY A 42 74.10 55.33 5.59
CA GLY A 42 73.95 54.71 6.92
C GLY A 42 74.01 55.66 8.14
N LYS A 43 74.09 56.99 7.95
CA LYS A 43 74.16 57.97 9.06
C LYS A 43 72.99 57.85 10.05
N SER A 44 71.76 57.85 9.54
CA SER A 44 70.56 57.68 10.38
C SER A 44 70.53 56.30 11.03
N SER A 45 71.07 55.26 10.36
CA SER A 45 71.14 53.91 10.90
C SER A 45 71.99 53.80 12.16
N LEU A 46 73.03 54.63 12.32
CA LEU A 46 73.82 54.72 13.56
C LEU A 46 73.00 55.31 14.71
N LEU A 47 72.25 56.39 14.47
CA LEU A 47 71.39 57.00 15.48
C LEU A 47 70.23 56.08 15.88
N ASP A 48 69.64 55.42 14.89
CA ASP A 48 68.62 54.40 15.08
C ASP A 48 69.16 53.20 15.90
N ALA A 49 70.45 52.87 15.78
CA ALA A 49 71.10 51.84 16.60
C ALA A 49 71.10 52.26 18.08
N LEU A 50 71.52 53.49 18.38
CA LEU A 50 71.49 54.03 19.76
C LEU A 50 70.06 54.00 20.33
N ALA A 51 69.09 54.47 19.55
CA ALA A 51 67.69 54.50 19.93
C ALA A 51 67.15 53.09 20.23
N SER A 52 67.56 52.09 19.43
CA SER A 52 67.10 50.70 19.59
C SER A 52 67.51 50.06 20.94
N VAL A 53 68.57 50.56 21.57
CA VAL A 53 69.06 50.10 22.87
C VAL A 53 68.48 50.95 24.00
N LEU A 54 68.42 52.27 23.82
CA LEU A 54 68.13 53.22 24.90
C LEU A 54 66.65 53.55 25.09
N VAL A 55 65.75 53.14 24.18
CA VAL A 55 64.37 53.66 24.12
C VAL A 55 63.35 52.53 24.09
N GLN A 56 62.19 52.75 24.75
CA GLN A 56 61.09 51.80 24.73
C GLN A 56 60.60 51.50 23.30
N PRO A 57 60.39 50.21 22.93
CA PRO A 57 59.96 49.84 21.59
C PRO A 57 58.69 50.54 21.09
N ARG A 58 57.70 50.82 21.98
CA ARG A 58 56.45 51.52 21.60
C ARG A 58 56.64 52.99 21.20
N TRP A 59 57.77 53.60 21.55
CA TRP A 59 58.09 55.00 21.23
C TRP A 59 59.20 55.13 20.19
N LEU A 60 59.73 54.00 19.74
CA LEU A 60 60.81 53.93 18.77
C LEU A 60 60.27 54.26 17.38
N GLN A 61 60.80 55.31 16.77
CA GLN A 61 60.45 55.75 15.43
C GLN A 61 61.73 55.82 14.62
N PHE A 62 61.93 54.85 13.73
CA PHE A 62 63.15 54.76 12.95
C PHE A 62 63.19 55.75 11.79
N ASN A 63 64.39 56.25 11.48
CA ASN A 63 64.64 57.15 10.35
C ASN A 63 63.82 58.46 10.39
N ALA A 64 63.39 58.88 11.59
CA ALA A 64 62.63 60.10 11.80
C ALA A 64 63.38 61.36 11.30
N ALA A 65 64.72 61.33 11.31
CA ALA A 65 65.57 62.42 10.84
C ALA A 65 65.59 62.64 9.30
N ALA A 66 64.85 61.84 8.52
CA ALA A 66 64.79 61.91 7.05
C ALA A 66 63.37 62.06 6.47
N GLN A 67 62.32 62.13 7.31
CA GLN A 67 60.92 62.22 6.88
C GLN A 67 60.45 63.69 6.86
N GLU A 68 60.63 64.40 5.73
CA GLU A 68 60.14 65.77 5.53
C GLU A 68 59.21 65.92 4.29
N GLY A 69 58.68 64.82 3.74
CA GLY A 69 57.73 64.85 2.63
C GLY A 69 56.51 63.98 2.92
N GLY A 70 55.33 64.59 2.94
CA GLY A 70 54.07 63.96 3.32
C GLY A 70 53.76 62.66 2.57
N VAL A 71 53.69 61.58 3.34
CA VAL A 71 52.85 60.38 3.30
C VAL A 71 53.48 59.51 4.38
N ALA A 72 52.69 59.10 5.38
CA ALA A 72 53.15 58.27 6.49
C ALA A 72 53.52 56.86 6.00
N ASP A 73 54.62 56.73 5.28
CA ASP A 73 55.15 55.45 4.82
C ASP A 73 55.89 54.79 6.00
N ARG A 74 55.14 54.02 6.80
CA ARG A 74 55.57 53.21 7.96
C ARG A 74 56.49 52.06 7.53
N SER A 75 57.65 52.40 6.99
CA SER A 75 58.28 51.51 6.03
C SER A 75 59.67 50.98 6.46
N ARG A 76 60.10 51.32 7.69
CA ARG A 76 61.28 50.74 8.35
C ARG A 76 60.95 50.23 9.75
N THR A 77 60.98 48.91 9.92
CA THR A 77 60.79 48.18 11.19
C THR A 77 62.14 47.69 11.74
N LEU A 78 62.21 47.25 13.00
CA LEU A 78 63.40 46.57 13.55
C LEU A 78 63.91 45.45 12.62
N VAL A 79 62.99 44.67 12.04
CA VAL A 79 63.30 43.60 11.08
C VAL A 79 64.02 44.16 9.85
N SER A 80 63.62 45.32 9.35
CA SER A 80 64.29 45.96 8.19
C SER A 80 65.74 46.38 8.49
N TYR A 81 66.06 46.78 9.73
CA TYR A 81 67.43 47.07 10.14
C TYR A 81 68.25 45.79 10.32
N VAL A 82 67.71 44.76 10.98
CA VAL A 82 68.43 43.48 11.14
C VAL A 82 68.71 42.82 9.79
N ARG A 83 67.75 42.84 8.86
CA ARG A 83 67.92 42.32 7.48
C ARG A 83 68.76 43.22 6.56
N GLY A 84 68.85 44.51 6.86
CA GLY A 84 69.57 45.49 6.06
C GLY A 84 68.86 45.84 4.76
N ALA A 85 67.63 46.35 4.84
CA ALA A 85 66.90 46.86 3.68
C ALA A 85 67.63 48.09 3.08
N TYR A 86 68.01 48.03 1.80
CA TYR A 86 68.78 49.11 1.17
C TYR A 86 68.24 49.60 -0.18
N LYS A 87 67.38 48.82 -0.87
CA LYS A 87 66.76 49.21 -2.14
C LYS A 87 65.30 48.76 -2.19
N ARG A 88 64.43 49.55 -2.80
CA ARG A 88 63.04 49.20 -3.13
C ARG A 88 62.92 49.17 -4.64
N GLU A 89 62.53 48.03 -5.19
CA GLU A 89 62.30 47.85 -6.62
C GLU A 89 60.81 47.59 -6.82
N ALA A 90 60.17 48.43 -7.63
CA ALA A 90 58.81 48.17 -8.09
C ALA A 90 58.90 47.19 -9.25
N ASP A 91 58.28 46.02 -9.10
CA ASP A 91 58.17 45.06 -10.19
C ASP A 91 57.24 45.64 -11.27
N GLY A 92 57.79 45.86 -12.47
CA GLY A 92 57.08 46.52 -13.59
C GLY A 92 55.91 45.73 -14.16
N THR A 93 55.74 44.48 -13.75
CA THR A 93 54.68 43.57 -14.26
C THR A 93 53.52 43.39 -13.29
N THR A 94 53.76 43.49 -11.99
CA THR A 94 52.76 43.25 -10.93
C THR A 94 52.44 44.52 -10.12
N GLY A 95 53.25 45.58 -10.27
CA GLY A 95 53.12 46.81 -9.48
C GLY A 95 53.49 46.65 -8.01
N GLU A 96 54.00 45.49 -7.62
CA GLU A 96 54.34 45.18 -6.23
C GLU A 96 55.74 45.71 -5.89
N VAL A 97 55.83 46.52 -4.82
CA VAL A 97 57.09 47.13 -4.37
C VAL A 97 57.82 46.14 -3.47
N SER A 98 58.81 45.43 -4.01
CA SER A 98 59.64 44.50 -3.24
C SER A 98 60.86 45.23 -2.64
N THR A 99 61.19 44.94 -1.38
CA THR A 99 62.35 45.52 -0.69
C THR A 99 63.51 44.53 -0.72
N THR A 100 64.65 44.92 -1.29
CA THR A 100 65.88 44.11 -1.33
C THR A 100 66.65 44.22 -0.01
N PHE A 101 67.02 43.08 0.57
CA PHE A 101 67.75 43.00 1.84
C PHE A 101 69.20 42.56 1.63
N LEU A 102 70.13 43.12 2.39
CA LEU A 102 71.55 42.70 2.40
C LEU A 102 71.74 41.28 2.97
N ARG A 103 70.83 40.83 3.85
CA ARG A 103 70.97 39.57 4.61
C ARG A 103 69.71 38.68 4.48
N PRO A 104 69.62 37.84 3.44
CA PRO A 104 68.44 37.00 3.19
C PRO A 104 68.36 35.73 4.08
N GLY A 105 69.49 35.28 4.67
CA GLY A 105 69.56 34.08 5.52
C GLY A 105 69.19 34.31 6.99
N ALA A 106 69.24 33.26 7.84
CA ALA A 106 69.13 33.47 9.28
C ALA A 106 70.22 34.45 9.74
N THR A 107 69.83 35.50 10.48
CA THR A 107 70.70 36.63 10.77
C THR A 107 70.63 36.99 12.25
N TRP A 108 71.78 37.07 12.89
CA TRP A 108 71.93 37.72 14.18
C TRP A 108 72.49 39.13 14.01
N SER A 109 72.03 40.04 14.86
CA SER A 109 72.49 41.43 14.90
C SER A 109 72.67 41.87 16.34
N ALA A 110 73.61 42.78 16.58
CA ALA A 110 73.89 43.30 17.91
C ALA A 110 74.27 44.78 17.85
N VAL A 111 73.87 45.52 18.88
CA VAL A 111 74.27 46.91 19.11
C VAL A 111 74.74 47.04 20.54
N ALA A 112 75.93 47.58 20.77
CA ALA A 112 76.46 47.87 22.11
C ALA A 112 76.93 49.32 22.23
N LEU A 113 76.61 49.91 23.38
CA LEU A 113 76.93 51.27 23.77
C LEU A 113 77.74 51.23 25.07
N THR A 114 79.02 51.58 25.02
CA THR A 114 79.88 51.64 26.20
C THR A 114 79.98 53.07 26.69
N PHE A 115 79.65 53.27 27.96
CA PHE A 115 79.72 54.54 28.67
C PHE A 115 80.85 54.51 29.70
N ASP A 116 81.58 55.62 29.79
CA ASP A 116 82.60 55.88 30.81
C ASP A 116 82.21 57.13 31.60
N ASP A 117 82.39 57.09 32.91
CA ASP A 117 82.06 58.21 33.81
C ASP A 117 83.27 59.03 34.28
N ALA A 118 84.45 58.74 33.72
CA ALA A 118 85.74 59.30 34.09
C ALA A 118 86.19 59.09 35.55
N ALA A 119 85.41 58.35 36.35
CA ALA A 119 85.67 58.00 37.75
C ALA A 119 86.02 56.51 37.91
N GLY A 120 86.28 55.82 36.78
CA GLY A 120 86.67 54.41 36.73
C GLY A 120 85.51 53.43 36.54
N ARG A 121 84.25 53.90 36.38
CA ARG A 121 83.12 53.01 36.10
C ARG A 121 82.81 52.99 34.61
N VAL A 122 82.92 51.80 34.05
CA VAL A 122 82.48 51.50 32.69
C VAL A 122 81.13 50.79 32.73
N THR A 123 80.22 51.13 31.83
CA THR A 123 78.93 50.45 31.69
C THR A 123 78.64 50.24 30.21
N THR A 124 78.48 48.98 29.82
CA THR A 124 78.07 48.62 28.46
C THR A 124 76.61 48.21 28.43
N VAL A 125 75.84 48.85 27.57
CA VAL A 125 74.42 48.58 27.35
C VAL A 125 74.29 48.03 25.94
N LEU A 126 73.73 46.83 25.80
CA LEU A 126 73.64 46.18 24.50
C LEU A 126 72.31 45.50 24.26
N ARG A 127 71.98 45.31 22.98
CA ARG A 127 70.82 44.59 22.52
C ARG A 127 71.22 43.58 21.46
N LEU A 128 70.82 42.34 21.67
CA LEU A 128 71.01 41.23 20.73
C LEU A 128 69.70 40.92 20.02
N PHE A 129 69.81 40.56 18.75
CA PHE A 129 68.70 40.21 17.87
C PHE A 129 69.02 38.91 17.14
N HIS A 130 68.01 38.05 16.99
CA HIS A 130 68.09 36.90 16.11
C HIS A 130 66.81 36.79 15.28
N LEU A 131 66.98 36.60 13.98
CA LEU A 131 65.89 36.41 13.04
C LEU A 131 66.11 35.14 12.22
N PRO A 132 65.19 34.15 12.29
CA PRO A 132 65.26 32.92 11.51
C PRO A 132 65.23 33.15 9.99
N ARG A 133 65.62 32.14 9.22
CA ARG A 133 65.56 32.19 7.75
C ARG A 133 64.11 32.22 7.27
N GLY A 134 63.80 33.05 6.27
CA GLY A 134 62.50 33.03 5.57
C GLY A 134 61.40 33.91 6.17
N THR A 135 61.64 34.57 7.31
CA THR A 135 60.62 35.38 7.98
C THR A 135 60.92 36.88 7.95
N THR A 136 59.90 37.67 7.64
CA THR A 136 59.93 39.14 7.58
C THR A 136 58.93 39.79 8.56
N ALA A 137 58.15 38.98 9.29
CA ALA A 137 57.20 39.47 10.28
C ALA A 137 57.91 39.93 11.56
N ALA A 138 57.38 41.00 12.17
CA ALA A 138 57.95 41.61 13.37
C ALA A 138 57.86 40.70 14.61
N GLY A 139 56.91 39.77 14.65
CA GLY A 139 56.71 38.84 15.77
C GLY A 139 57.80 37.77 15.90
N ASP A 140 58.50 37.45 14.81
CA ASP A 140 59.52 36.40 14.77
C ASP A 140 60.93 36.89 15.11
N LEU A 141 61.08 38.20 15.38
CA LEU A 141 62.34 38.79 15.81
C LEU A 141 62.54 38.58 17.32
N ALA A 142 63.40 37.62 17.68
CA ALA A 142 63.84 37.48 19.06
C ALA A 142 64.79 38.63 19.42
N SER A 143 64.62 39.26 20.59
CA SER A 143 65.55 40.26 21.09
C SER A 143 65.79 40.15 22.59
N VAL A 144 67.02 40.45 23.02
CA VAL A 144 67.46 40.42 24.42
C VAL A 144 68.25 41.69 24.72
N PHE A 145 67.94 42.31 25.86
CA PHE A 145 68.62 43.48 26.40
C PHE A 145 69.59 43.05 27.50
N CYS A 146 70.82 43.56 27.44
CA CYS A 146 71.84 43.27 28.43
C CYS A 146 72.46 44.58 28.96
N LEU A 147 72.72 44.62 30.26
CA LEU A 147 73.53 45.65 30.90
C LEU A 147 74.70 44.96 31.60
N ALA A 148 75.91 45.36 31.23
CA ALA A 148 77.18 44.87 31.73
C ALA A 148 77.96 46.01 32.39
N GLU A 149 78.54 45.78 33.55
CA GLU A 149 79.38 46.77 34.27
C GLU A 149 80.86 46.65 33.89
N GLU A 150 81.12 46.33 32.63
CA GLU A 150 82.46 46.11 32.07
C GLU A 150 82.48 46.48 30.57
N PRO A 151 83.66 46.71 29.97
CA PRO A 151 83.79 46.76 28.52
C PRO A 151 83.43 45.39 27.92
N VAL A 152 82.60 45.38 26.87
CA VAL A 152 82.18 44.14 26.20
C VAL A 152 82.67 44.14 24.76
N ASP A 153 83.12 42.97 24.27
CA ASP A 153 83.32 42.74 22.84
C ASP A 153 82.08 42.02 22.26
N LEU A 154 81.44 42.63 21.25
CA LEU A 154 80.25 42.05 20.62
C LEU A 154 80.54 40.73 19.89
N LEU A 155 81.76 40.53 19.36
CA LEU A 155 82.10 39.29 18.65
C LEU A 155 82.15 38.09 19.60
N ALA A 156 82.54 38.30 20.86
CA ALA A 156 82.50 37.25 21.88
C ALA A 156 81.08 36.73 22.16
N LEU A 157 80.04 37.48 21.72
CA LEU A 157 78.64 37.11 21.91
C LEU A 157 78.04 36.31 20.74
N GLU A 158 78.78 36.11 19.63
CA GLU A 158 78.32 35.33 18.47
C GLU A 158 77.80 33.92 18.87
N PRO A 159 78.48 33.14 19.75
CA PRO A 159 78.04 31.79 20.11
C PRO A 159 76.69 31.72 20.85
N PHE A 160 76.19 32.86 21.36
CA PHE A 160 74.92 32.94 22.10
C PHE A 160 73.78 33.54 21.27
N ALA A 161 74.06 34.00 20.04
CA ALA A 161 73.10 34.71 19.21
C ALA A 161 72.95 34.16 17.79
N LYS A 162 73.98 33.50 17.24
CA LYS A 162 74.02 33.04 15.84
C LYS A 162 72.91 32.05 15.47
N ASP A 163 72.64 31.07 16.33
CA ASP A 163 71.67 29.98 16.10
C ASP A 163 70.35 30.17 16.88
N GLY A 164 70.14 31.37 17.41
CA GLY A 164 69.07 31.69 18.36
C GLY A 164 69.61 32.34 19.63
N LEU A 165 68.79 33.15 20.29
CA LEU A 165 69.19 33.84 21.53
C LEU A 165 69.06 32.91 22.75
N ASP A 166 70.17 32.35 23.20
CA ASP A 166 70.24 31.49 24.40
C ASP A 166 70.54 32.31 25.66
N GLN A 167 69.49 32.79 26.31
CA GLN A 167 69.59 33.61 27.52
C GLN A 167 70.15 32.86 28.72
N ARG A 168 69.89 31.56 28.82
CA ARG A 168 70.33 30.77 29.98
C ARG A 168 71.84 30.61 29.94
N ARG A 169 72.37 30.29 28.76
CA ARG A 169 73.81 30.17 28.51
C ARG A 169 74.51 31.52 28.64
N LEU A 170 73.88 32.62 28.20
CA LEU A 170 74.42 33.97 28.37
C LEU A 170 74.50 34.40 29.86
N LYS A 171 73.45 34.14 30.65
CA LYS A 171 73.46 34.41 32.10
C LYS A 171 74.47 33.54 32.86
N ALA A 172 74.66 32.29 32.43
CA ALA A 172 75.63 31.39 33.05
C ALA A 172 77.08 31.81 32.75
N ALA A 173 77.36 32.24 31.51
CA ALA A 173 78.68 32.71 31.10
C ALA A 173 79.05 34.07 31.70
N HIS A 174 78.05 34.95 31.92
CA HIS A 174 78.22 36.28 32.50
C HIS A 174 77.27 36.53 33.67
N PRO A 175 77.52 35.96 34.86
CA PRO A 175 76.63 36.08 36.02
C PRO A 175 76.40 37.53 36.50
N GLY A 176 77.35 38.43 36.22
CA GLY A 176 77.27 39.85 36.57
C GLY A 176 76.39 40.69 35.65
N TRP A 177 75.86 40.13 34.55
CA TRP A 177 75.08 40.89 33.58
C TRP A 177 73.58 40.85 33.87
N SER A 178 72.91 41.98 33.69
CA SER A 178 71.44 42.02 33.71
C SER A 178 70.89 41.72 32.32
N VAL A 179 70.43 40.49 32.11
CA VAL A 179 69.85 40.01 30.85
C VAL A 179 68.32 39.91 30.94
N GLN A 180 67.61 40.63 30.08
CA GLN A 180 66.14 40.74 30.05
C GLN A 180 65.58 40.64 28.62
N THR A 181 64.39 40.07 28.46
CA THR A 181 63.70 39.98 27.15
C THR A 181 62.77 41.15 26.88
N THR A 182 62.18 41.72 27.93
CA THR A 182 61.26 42.85 27.84
C THR A 182 61.95 44.12 28.28
N TYR A 183 61.67 45.20 27.55
CA TYR A 183 62.23 46.51 27.89
C TYR A 183 61.70 47.02 29.25
N SER A 184 60.45 46.71 29.63
CA SER A 184 59.88 47.12 30.92
C SER A 184 60.65 46.55 32.12
N ALA A 185 61.19 45.33 32.01
CA ALA A 185 62.04 44.73 33.04
C ALA A 185 63.48 45.26 33.03
N PHE A 186 63.92 45.78 31.88
CA PHE A 186 65.27 46.32 31.66
C PHE A 186 65.40 47.80 32.04
N SER A 187 64.39 48.62 31.71
CA SER A 187 64.40 50.07 31.84
C SER A 187 64.75 50.56 33.25
N PRO A 188 64.16 50.02 34.34
CA PRO A 188 64.48 50.49 35.69
C PRO A 188 65.96 50.31 36.08
N ARG A 189 66.62 49.25 35.58
CA ARG A 189 68.05 49.01 35.85
C ARG A 189 68.94 49.93 35.02
N LEU A 190 68.59 50.15 33.76
CA LEU A 190 69.25 51.13 32.90
C LEU A 190 69.15 52.54 33.50
N GLN A 191 67.96 52.94 33.94
CA GLN A 191 67.68 54.24 34.54
C GLN A 191 68.50 54.46 35.82
N ARG A 192 68.47 53.49 36.74
CA ARG A 192 69.29 53.56 37.97
C ARG A 192 70.77 53.64 37.69
N ARG A 193 71.28 52.89 36.69
CA ARG A 193 72.70 52.86 36.39
C ARG A 193 73.18 54.14 35.71
N LEU A 194 72.41 54.69 34.77
CA LEU A 194 72.77 55.92 34.06
C LEU A 194 72.30 57.21 34.75
N GLY A 195 71.59 57.12 35.88
CA GLY A 195 71.09 58.27 36.64
C GLY A 195 69.90 58.99 35.98
N LEU A 196 69.03 58.26 35.28
CA LEU A 196 67.85 58.81 34.60
C LEU A 196 66.62 58.79 35.54
N ALA A 197 65.97 59.94 35.70
CA ALA A 197 64.89 60.11 36.68
C ALA A 197 63.55 59.44 36.30
N SER A 198 63.25 59.30 35.00
CA SER A 198 62.00 58.70 34.53
C SER A 198 62.09 58.19 33.09
N ASP A 199 61.10 57.40 32.70
CA ASP A 199 60.89 56.92 31.33
C ASP A 199 60.60 58.07 30.35
N GLN A 200 60.00 59.15 30.84
CA GLN A 200 59.79 60.40 30.11
C GLN A 200 61.13 61.08 29.75
N ALA A 201 62.13 61.01 30.62
CA ALA A 201 63.47 61.54 30.32
C ALA A 201 64.15 60.77 29.15
N GLN A 202 63.95 59.46 29.07
CA GLN A 202 64.41 58.65 27.93
C GLN A 202 63.62 58.96 26.64
N ARG A 203 62.30 59.16 26.76
CA ARG A 203 61.44 59.58 25.64
C ARG A 203 61.85 60.95 25.10
N LEU A 204 62.14 61.90 25.99
CA LEU A 204 62.67 63.22 25.66
C LEU A 204 64.01 63.09 24.92
N LEU A 205 64.97 62.30 25.44
CA LEU A 205 66.26 62.08 24.80
C LEU A 205 66.11 61.56 23.35
N HIS A 206 65.26 60.55 23.14
CA HIS A 206 65.00 59.99 21.81
C HIS A 206 64.38 61.01 20.84
N LYS A 207 63.38 61.76 21.31
CA LYS A 207 62.70 62.77 20.49
C LYS A 207 63.59 63.97 20.21
N THR A 208 64.48 64.36 21.12
CA THR A 208 65.51 65.39 20.88
C THR A 208 66.59 64.92 19.90
N GLN A 209 67.03 63.66 19.97
CA GLN A 209 67.96 63.08 18.98
C GLN A 209 67.35 62.97 17.58
N SER A 210 66.03 62.81 17.51
CA SER A 210 65.28 62.62 16.26
C SER A 210 64.71 63.92 15.67
N ALA A 211 64.56 64.97 16.50
CA ALA A 211 64.00 66.25 16.07
C ALA A 211 65.04 67.06 15.28
N LYS A 212 64.79 67.19 13.98
CA LYS A 212 65.52 68.17 13.17
C LYS A 212 64.88 69.56 13.16
N ASN A 213 63.68 69.76 13.72
CA ASN A 213 63.04 71.07 13.85
C ASN A 213 62.06 71.07 15.05
N LEU A 214 62.40 71.76 16.14
CA LEU A 214 61.47 72.07 17.23
C LEU A 214 60.66 73.31 16.81
N THR A 215 59.55 73.13 16.10
CA THR A 215 58.78 74.24 15.52
C THR A 215 57.87 74.99 16.50
N SER A 216 57.55 74.42 17.68
CA SER A 216 56.80 75.14 18.73
C SER A 216 57.12 74.63 20.13
N LEU A 217 57.47 75.56 21.02
CA LEU A 217 57.71 75.31 22.45
C LEU A 217 56.43 74.92 23.20
N ASP A 218 55.27 75.40 22.75
CA ASP A 218 54.00 75.22 23.47
C ASP A 218 53.47 73.79 23.32
N THR A 219 53.62 73.21 22.12
CA THR A 219 53.36 71.78 21.88
C THR A 219 54.36 70.93 22.68
N LEU A 220 55.62 71.36 22.79
CA LEU A 220 56.62 70.69 23.61
C LEU A 220 56.19 70.63 25.09
N LEU A 221 55.66 71.73 25.63
CA LEU A 221 55.23 71.78 27.02
C LEU A 221 53.94 70.99 27.27
N ARG A 222 52.89 71.22 26.46
CA ARG A 222 51.57 70.61 26.68
C ARG A 222 51.54 69.11 26.45
N GLU A 223 52.22 68.61 25.41
CA GLU A 223 52.19 67.18 25.08
C GLU A 223 53.33 66.38 25.73
N PHE A 224 54.42 67.04 26.17
CA PHE A 224 55.62 66.33 26.61
C PHE A 224 56.13 66.68 28.00
N MET A 225 55.60 67.72 28.68
CA MET A 225 56.00 68.08 30.03
C MET A 225 54.86 68.15 31.05
N LEU A 226 53.61 68.30 30.61
CA LEU A 226 52.44 68.31 31.50
C LEU A 226 51.82 66.92 31.62
N ASP A 227 51.52 66.50 32.85
CA ASP A 227 50.81 65.25 33.12
C ASP A 227 49.31 65.40 32.83
N GLN A 228 48.67 64.33 32.35
CA GLN A 228 47.24 64.32 32.11
C GLN A 228 46.48 64.29 33.46
N PRO A 229 45.44 65.12 33.65
CA PRO A 229 44.70 65.15 34.90
C PRO A 229 43.73 63.95 35.06
N ASP A 230 43.69 63.39 36.26
CA ASP A 230 42.89 62.20 36.65
C ASP A 230 41.37 62.34 36.43
N THR A 231 40.87 63.56 36.18
CA THR A 231 39.45 63.80 35.85
C THR A 231 38.98 63.07 34.60
N PHE A 232 39.86 62.80 33.63
CA PHE A 232 39.50 62.04 32.43
C PHE A 232 39.26 60.56 32.72
N ASP A 233 39.99 60.00 33.69
CA ASP A 233 39.80 58.61 34.13
C ASP A 233 38.46 58.46 34.85
N LEU A 234 38.07 59.43 35.69
CA LEU A 234 36.76 59.46 36.35
C LEU A 234 35.59 59.48 35.34
N VAL A 235 35.69 60.28 34.28
CA VAL A 235 34.67 60.32 33.22
C VAL A 235 34.59 58.98 32.49
N THR A 236 35.74 58.40 32.14
CA THR A 236 35.81 57.10 31.46
C THR A 236 35.16 56.01 32.30
N SER A 237 35.51 55.92 33.59
CA SER A 237 34.92 54.96 34.52
C SER A 237 33.41 55.16 34.70
N ALA A 238 32.92 56.40 34.74
CA ALA A 238 31.48 56.66 34.84
C ALA A 238 30.71 56.21 33.58
N THR A 239 31.27 56.42 32.39
CA THR A 239 30.67 55.91 31.13
C THR A 239 30.70 54.39 31.05
N GLU A 240 31.78 53.75 31.49
CA GLU A 240 31.89 52.29 31.55
C GLU A 240 30.83 51.70 32.48
N GLN A 241 30.71 52.23 33.70
CA GLN A 241 29.69 51.81 34.67
C GLN A 241 28.26 51.99 34.14
N PHE A 242 28.00 53.08 33.40
CA PHE A 242 26.69 53.28 32.76
C PHE A 242 26.42 52.25 31.66
N HIS A 243 27.40 51.94 30.82
CA HIS A 243 27.27 50.91 29.79
C HIS A 243 27.04 49.52 30.41
N GLU A 244 27.76 49.18 31.48
CA GLU A 244 27.56 47.93 32.22
C GLU A 244 26.13 47.84 32.79
N LEU A 245 25.64 48.92 33.40
CA LEU A 245 24.29 48.97 33.95
C LEU A 245 23.21 48.88 32.85
N ALA A 246 23.40 49.57 31.74
CA ALA A 246 22.49 49.53 30.59
C ALA A 246 22.44 48.14 29.96
N ALA A 247 23.58 47.46 29.83
CA ALA A 247 23.67 46.09 29.33
C ALA A 247 22.99 45.09 30.28
N ALA A 248 23.21 45.23 31.59
CA ALA A 248 22.54 44.41 32.60
C ALA A 248 21.02 44.59 32.57
N HIS A 249 20.54 45.84 32.48
CA HIS A 249 19.12 46.14 32.35
C HIS A 249 18.52 45.55 31.06
N ALA A 250 19.20 45.71 29.92
CA ALA A 250 18.76 45.15 28.64
C ALA A 250 18.63 43.62 28.71
N SER A 251 19.59 42.94 29.35
CA SER A 251 19.55 41.48 29.57
C SER A 251 18.35 41.05 30.41
N VAL A 252 18.05 41.77 31.49
CA VAL A 252 16.87 41.48 32.33
C VAL A 252 15.56 41.70 31.57
N VAL A 253 15.47 42.78 30.78
CA VAL A 253 14.28 43.05 29.94
C VAL A 253 14.11 41.96 28.89
N ASP A 254 15.19 41.51 28.25
CA ASP A 254 15.14 40.45 27.25
C ASP A 254 14.71 39.12 27.88
N ALA A 255 15.31 38.72 29.01
CA ALA A 255 14.91 37.52 29.75
C ALA A 255 13.43 37.56 30.19
N ARG A 256 12.92 38.74 30.57
CA ARG A 256 11.50 38.92 30.89
C ARG A 256 10.60 38.72 29.66
N ARG A 257 10.97 39.32 28.52
CA ARG A 257 10.23 39.14 27.25
C ARG A 257 10.23 37.67 26.80
N GLN A 258 11.36 36.98 26.92
CA GLN A 258 11.45 35.55 26.63
C GLN A 258 10.52 34.72 27.53
N LYS A 259 10.49 35.01 28.84
CA LYS A 259 9.56 34.35 29.76
C LYS A 259 8.11 34.61 29.40
N GLU A 260 7.75 35.85 29.10
CA GLU A 260 6.38 36.24 28.71
C GLU A 260 5.97 35.57 27.40
N ALA A 261 6.86 35.51 26.41
CA ALA A 261 6.61 34.84 25.13
C ALA A 261 6.44 33.32 25.26
N LEU A 262 7.17 32.68 26.19
CA LEU A 262 7.11 31.23 26.41
C LEU A 262 6.02 30.81 27.42
N ALA A 263 5.48 31.73 28.22
CA ALA A 263 4.48 31.43 29.25
C ALA A 263 3.23 30.70 28.70
N PRO A 264 2.67 31.05 27.53
CA PRO A 264 1.51 30.36 26.97
C PRO A 264 1.77 28.91 26.52
N LEU A 265 3.03 28.52 26.30
CA LEU A 265 3.34 27.17 25.81
C LEU A 265 3.15 26.10 26.89
N ARG A 266 3.28 26.44 28.17
CA ARG A 266 3.11 25.49 29.28
C ARG A 266 1.68 24.93 29.38
N PRO A 267 0.61 25.74 29.40
CA PRO A 267 -0.75 25.19 29.42
C PRO A 267 -1.07 24.43 28.13
N LEU A 268 -0.57 24.87 26.96
CA LEU A 268 -0.76 24.17 25.69
C LEU A 268 -0.09 22.79 25.66
N ASP A 269 1.11 22.64 26.25
CA ASP A 269 1.76 21.33 26.38
C ASP A 269 0.99 20.42 27.35
N GLY A 270 0.43 20.99 28.43
CA GLY A 270 -0.47 20.28 29.34
C GLY A 270 -1.74 19.76 28.64
N GLU A 271 -2.41 20.60 27.85
CA GLU A 271 -3.56 20.21 27.03
C GLU A 271 -3.18 19.13 26.02
N ARG A 272 -2.05 19.30 25.32
CA ARG A 272 -1.53 18.30 24.39
C ARG A 272 -1.28 16.96 25.07
N ALA A 273 -0.64 16.96 26.24
CA ALA A 273 -0.37 15.75 26.99
C ALA A 273 -1.67 15.06 27.44
N HIS A 274 -2.66 15.84 27.88
CA HIS A 274 -3.99 15.33 28.22
C HIS A 274 -4.67 14.67 27.01
N TRP A 275 -4.73 15.35 25.87
CA TRP A 275 -5.37 14.79 24.66
C TRP A 275 -4.62 13.59 24.09
N LEU A 276 -3.29 13.53 24.21
CA LEU A 276 -2.53 12.34 23.83
C LEU A 276 -2.86 11.15 24.74
N ALA A 277 -2.98 11.36 26.05
CA ALA A 277 -3.36 10.32 26.99
C ALA A 277 -4.80 9.81 26.74
N GLU A 278 -5.76 10.71 26.50
CA GLU A 278 -7.14 10.37 26.14
C GLU A 278 -7.20 9.57 24.83
N ARG A 279 -6.47 10.00 23.80
CA ARG A 279 -6.36 9.28 22.53
C ARG A 279 -5.82 7.86 22.75
N ASP A 280 -4.76 7.73 23.53
CA ASP A 280 -4.11 6.44 23.75
C ASP A 280 -5.00 5.49 24.59
N ALA A 281 -5.77 6.03 25.54
CA ALA A 281 -6.79 5.30 26.28
C ALA A 281 -7.90 4.79 25.35
N LEU A 282 -8.49 5.66 24.52
CA LEU A 282 -9.52 5.31 23.54
C LEU A 282 -9.00 4.30 22.49
N ALA A 283 -7.75 4.43 22.05
CA ALA A 283 -7.11 3.46 21.16
C ALA A 283 -6.87 2.11 21.85
N GLY A 284 -6.66 2.09 23.16
CA GLY A 284 -6.68 0.88 23.99
C GLY A 284 -8.06 0.23 23.98
N GLU A 285 -9.11 1.00 24.27
CA GLU A 285 -10.50 0.51 24.28
C GLU A 285 -10.93 -0.04 22.92
N GLN A 286 -10.63 0.68 21.82
CA GLN A 286 -10.96 0.22 20.46
C GLN A 286 -10.29 -1.11 20.11
N ARG A 287 -9.02 -1.33 20.52
CA ARG A 287 -8.33 -2.60 20.29
C ARG A 287 -8.98 -3.76 21.03
N HIS A 288 -9.56 -3.53 22.20
CA HIS A 288 -10.22 -4.56 23.00
C HIS A 288 -11.71 -4.74 22.68
N LEU A 289 -12.33 -3.77 22.01
CA LEU A 289 -13.74 -3.84 21.61
C LEU A 289 -14.03 -5.07 20.76
N GLU A 290 -13.16 -5.38 19.80
CA GLU A 290 -13.33 -6.57 18.95
C GLU A 290 -13.24 -7.86 19.76
N THR A 291 -12.31 -7.94 20.72
CA THR A 291 -12.19 -9.09 21.62
C THR A 291 -13.45 -9.29 22.46
N VAL A 292 -14.00 -8.21 23.05
CA VAL A 292 -15.24 -8.28 23.83
C VAL A 292 -16.42 -8.68 22.95
N ARG A 293 -16.52 -8.11 21.74
CA ARG A 293 -17.56 -8.46 20.77
C ARG A 293 -17.49 -9.95 20.41
N LEU A 294 -16.31 -10.45 20.07
CA LEU A 294 -16.09 -11.85 19.72
C LEU A 294 -16.39 -12.77 20.92
N ALA A 295 -16.00 -12.40 22.14
CA ALA A 295 -16.31 -13.16 23.33
C ALA A 295 -17.83 -13.26 23.59
N ARG A 296 -18.57 -12.16 23.42
CA ARG A 296 -20.03 -12.14 23.54
C ARG A 296 -20.72 -12.93 22.43
N GLN A 297 -20.22 -12.84 21.20
CA GLN A 297 -20.71 -13.66 20.09
C GLN A 297 -20.49 -15.14 20.37
N LEU A 298 -19.30 -15.54 20.82
CA LEU A 298 -18.99 -16.91 21.17
C LEU A 298 -19.90 -17.43 22.30
N GLU A 299 -20.12 -16.65 23.34
CA GLU A 299 -21.03 -16.98 24.44
C GLU A 299 -22.47 -17.20 23.95
N ALA A 300 -22.98 -16.30 23.11
CA ALA A 300 -24.32 -16.41 22.53
C ALA A 300 -24.45 -17.64 21.60
N THR A 301 -23.49 -17.84 20.71
CA THR A 301 -23.49 -18.99 19.79
C THR A 301 -23.33 -20.32 20.52
N ALA A 302 -22.52 -20.38 21.58
CA ALA A 302 -22.39 -21.58 22.40
C ALA A 302 -23.70 -21.92 23.14
N ALA A 303 -24.40 -20.91 23.66
CA ALA A 303 -25.70 -21.10 24.29
C ALA A 303 -26.76 -21.58 23.29
N GLU A 304 -26.79 -21.00 22.09
CA GLU A 304 -27.70 -21.42 21.01
C GLU A 304 -27.39 -22.86 20.55
N LEU A 305 -26.11 -23.20 20.39
CA LEU A 305 -25.69 -24.57 20.04
C LEU A 305 -26.18 -25.58 21.08
N ALA A 306 -25.98 -25.32 22.37
CA ALA A 306 -26.44 -26.21 23.45
C ALA A 306 -27.97 -26.40 23.44
N GLN A 307 -28.73 -25.34 23.14
CA GLN A 307 -30.19 -25.42 23.00
C GLN A 307 -30.60 -26.27 21.79
N LEU A 308 -29.91 -26.10 20.66
CA LEU A 308 -30.16 -26.88 19.45
C LEU A 308 -29.79 -28.35 19.63
N GLU A 309 -28.69 -28.67 20.29
CA GLU A 309 -28.29 -30.04 20.63
C GLU A 309 -29.35 -30.72 21.51
N THR A 310 -29.79 -30.04 22.58
CA THR A 310 -30.87 -30.55 23.45
C THR A 310 -32.17 -30.78 22.66
N ARG A 311 -32.50 -29.86 21.73
CA ARG A 311 -33.68 -30.00 20.87
C ARG A 311 -33.54 -31.16 19.89
N LEU A 312 -32.36 -31.37 19.34
CA LEU A 312 -32.05 -32.47 18.43
C LEU A 312 -32.18 -33.82 19.13
N GLU A 313 -31.64 -33.95 20.34
CA GLU A 313 -31.78 -35.15 21.18
C GLU A 313 -33.24 -35.46 21.48
N ARG A 314 -34.03 -34.44 21.87
CA ARG A 314 -35.48 -34.60 22.10
C ARG A 314 -36.20 -35.06 20.83
N LEU A 315 -35.94 -34.43 19.69
CA LEU A 315 -36.58 -34.78 18.42
C LEU A 315 -36.17 -36.19 17.96
N ALA A 316 -34.92 -36.59 18.16
CA ALA A 316 -34.47 -37.95 17.87
C ALA A 316 -35.18 -38.99 18.75
N ALA A 317 -35.39 -38.69 20.03
CA ALA A 317 -36.18 -39.54 20.93
C ALA A 317 -37.66 -39.62 20.50
N GLU A 318 -38.25 -38.51 20.06
CA GLU A 318 -39.62 -38.47 19.53
C GLU A 318 -39.78 -39.31 18.26
N VAL A 319 -38.83 -39.22 17.32
CA VAL A 319 -38.81 -40.06 16.11
C VAL A 319 -38.68 -41.53 16.48
N SER A 320 -37.74 -41.89 17.36
CA SER A 320 -37.56 -43.28 17.78
C SER A 320 -38.81 -43.83 18.48
N ALA A 321 -39.51 -43.02 19.27
CA ALA A 321 -40.76 -43.43 19.91
C ALA A 321 -41.90 -43.59 18.89
N ALA A 322 -41.98 -42.71 17.90
CA ALA A 322 -42.96 -42.79 16.82
C ALA A 322 -42.74 -44.04 15.95
N ASP A 323 -41.49 -44.35 15.59
CA ASP A 323 -41.14 -45.55 14.82
C ASP A 323 -41.48 -46.83 15.59
N ALA A 324 -41.17 -46.87 16.89
CA ALA A 324 -41.53 -47.99 17.76
C ALA A 324 -43.06 -48.17 17.86
N ALA A 325 -43.80 -47.07 17.98
CA ALA A 325 -45.26 -47.10 17.99
C ALA A 325 -45.82 -47.56 16.63
N GLU A 326 -45.27 -47.10 15.51
CA GLU A 326 -45.66 -47.54 14.18
C GLU A 326 -45.46 -49.05 14.00
N HIS A 327 -44.29 -49.56 14.42
CA HIS A 327 -43.98 -50.98 14.34
C HIS A 327 -44.97 -51.82 15.15
N ALA A 328 -45.24 -51.42 16.40
CA ALA A 328 -46.24 -52.08 17.23
C ALA A 328 -47.64 -52.08 16.60
N ARG A 329 -48.05 -50.96 15.98
CA ARG A 329 -49.35 -50.88 15.28
C ARG A 329 -49.41 -51.76 14.03
N ARG A 330 -48.30 -51.90 13.31
CA ARG A 330 -48.20 -52.84 12.17
C ARG A 330 -48.30 -54.28 12.65
N ASP A 331 -47.63 -54.63 13.74
CA ASP A 331 -47.72 -55.96 14.36
C ASP A 331 -49.15 -56.27 14.83
N ASP A 332 -49.81 -55.31 15.49
CA ASP A 332 -51.21 -55.43 15.92
C ASP A 332 -52.15 -55.66 14.71
N ARG A 333 -51.96 -54.89 13.63
CA ARG A 333 -52.72 -55.05 12.38
C ARG A 333 -52.51 -56.43 11.79
N ASP A 334 -51.26 -56.89 11.71
CA ASP A 334 -50.94 -58.18 11.11
C ASP A 334 -51.47 -59.34 11.98
N ALA A 335 -51.46 -59.19 13.31
CA ALA A 335 -52.09 -60.12 14.23
C ALA A 335 -53.62 -60.15 14.04
N ALA A 336 -54.28 -58.99 13.92
CA ALA A 336 -55.70 -58.90 13.63
C ALA A 336 -56.05 -59.53 12.28
N TRP A 337 -55.24 -59.29 11.25
CA TRP A 337 -55.39 -59.88 9.92
C TRP A 337 -55.31 -61.41 9.97
N ARG A 338 -54.29 -61.97 10.65
CA ARG A 338 -54.17 -63.42 10.86
C ARG A 338 -55.37 -64.00 11.61
N LEU A 339 -55.94 -63.26 12.56
CA LEU A 339 -57.12 -63.69 13.29
C LEU A 339 -58.37 -63.73 12.39
N VAL A 340 -58.52 -62.76 11.49
CA VAL A 340 -59.59 -62.74 10.47
C VAL A 340 -59.42 -63.90 9.48
N GLU A 341 -58.20 -64.13 8.97
CA GLU A 341 -57.91 -65.26 8.08
C GLU A 341 -58.15 -66.61 8.77
N GLY A 342 -57.70 -66.77 10.03
CA GLY A 342 -57.80 -68.01 10.81
C GLY A 342 -59.20 -68.35 11.31
N ARG A 343 -60.12 -67.37 11.36
CA ARG A 343 -61.54 -67.58 11.72
C ARG A 343 -62.47 -67.72 10.52
N GLY A 344 -61.91 -68.06 9.35
CA GLY A 344 -62.70 -68.38 8.16
C GLY A 344 -63.01 -67.17 7.28
N GLY A 345 -62.25 -66.08 7.32
CA GLY A 345 -62.42 -64.96 6.35
C GLY A 345 -62.27 -65.42 4.89
N ARG A 346 -61.33 -66.34 4.61
CA ARG A 346 -61.21 -66.97 3.28
C ARG A 346 -62.32 -67.96 2.97
N GLU A 347 -62.82 -68.68 3.98
CA GLU A 347 -63.95 -69.59 3.82
C GLU A 347 -65.24 -68.80 3.57
N LEU A 348 -65.43 -67.67 4.24
CA LEU A 348 -66.55 -66.76 4.04
C LEU A 348 -66.50 -66.14 2.65
N GLU A 349 -65.35 -65.59 2.21
CA GLU A 349 -65.21 -65.08 0.84
C GLU A 349 -65.38 -66.18 -0.21
N ALA A 350 -64.92 -67.41 0.06
CA ALA A 350 -65.13 -68.55 -0.83
C ALA A 350 -66.60 -68.95 -0.91
N LEU A 351 -67.29 -69.02 0.23
CA LEU A 351 -68.72 -69.34 0.33
C LEU A 351 -69.59 -68.23 -0.26
N GLU A 352 -69.22 -66.95 -0.11
CA GLU A 352 -69.91 -65.82 -0.74
C GLU A 352 -69.73 -65.85 -2.26
N ARG A 353 -68.51 -66.12 -2.75
CA ARG A 353 -68.25 -66.32 -4.18
C ARG A 353 -69.01 -67.52 -4.73
N GLU A 354 -69.03 -68.63 -4.01
CA GLU A 354 -69.76 -69.84 -4.40
C GLU A 354 -71.27 -69.58 -4.41
N ALA A 355 -71.81 -68.93 -3.38
CA ALA A 355 -73.22 -68.55 -3.32
C ALA A 355 -73.60 -67.57 -4.45
N ALA A 356 -72.74 -66.60 -4.76
CA ALA A 356 -72.94 -65.69 -5.89
C ALA A 356 -72.90 -66.45 -7.23
N ALA A 357 -71.96 -67.36 -7.41
CA ALA A 357 -71.84 -68.20 -8.61
C ALA A 357 -73.05 -69.13 -8.79
N LEU A 358 -73.53 -69.76 -7.71
CA LEU A 358 -74.72 -70.60 -7.73
C LEU A 358 -75.98 -69.79 -8.04
N ARG A 359 -76.14 -68.59 -7.45
CA ARG A 359 -77.26 -67.69 -7.78
C ARG A 359 -77.22 -67.24 -9.23
N ALA A 360 -76.04 -66.89 -9.74
CA ALA A 360 -75.86 -66.53 -11.14
C ALA A 360 -76.19 -67.72 -12.06
N THR A 361 -75.77 -68.93 -11.70
CA THR A 361 -76.09 -70.16 -12.44
C THR A 361 -77.59 -70.41 -12.46
N VAL A 362 -78.29 -70.23 -11.34
CA VAL A 362 -79.76 -70.35 -11.28
C VAL A 362 -80.43 -69.31 -12.16
N ALA A 363 -80.03 -68.04 -12.07
CA ALA A 363 -80.58 -66.96 -12.90
C ALA A 363 -80.32 -67.20 -14.39
N GLN A 364 -79.12 -67.64 -14.75
CA GLN A 364 -78.76 -68.01 -16.11
C GLN A 364 -79.60 -69.19 -16.60
N ARG A 365 -79.71 -70.28 -15.84
CA ARG A 365 -80.54 -71.44 -16.21
C ARG A 365 -82.01 -71.08 -16.37
N ALA A 366 -82.55 -70.22 -15.50
CA ALA A 366 -83.91 -69.71 -15.63
C ALA A 366 -84.08 -68.84 -16.89
N GLN A 367 -83.09 -68.00 -17.20
CA GLN A 367 -83.11 -67.17 -18.41
C GLN A 367 -83.01 -68.01 -19.68
N VAL A 368 -82.09 -68.97 -19.72
CA VAL A 368 -81.94 -69.93 -20.83
C VAL A 368 -83.23 -70.72 -21.01
N ARG A 369 -83.85 -71.22 -19.92
CA ARG A 369 -85.14 -71.91 -20.00
C ARG A 369 -86.22 -71.02 -20.60
N ARG A 370 -86.29 -69.74 -20.21
CA ARG A 370 -87.24 -68.76 -20.78
C ARG A 370 -86.97 -68.50 -22.26
N GLN A 371 -85.71 -68.36 -22.66
CA GLN A 371 -85.33 -68.15 -24.06
C GLN A 371 -85.64 -69.37 -24.91
N VAL A 372 -85.24 -70.57 -24.47
CA VAL A 372 -85.54 -71.81 -25.20
C VAL A 372 -87.04 -72.03 -25.28
N GLN A 373 -87.82 -71.71 -24.23
CA GLN A 373 -89.28 -71.74 -24.28
C GLN A 373 -89.83 -70.77 -25.34
N ALA A 374 -89.40 -69.52 -25.33
CA ALA A 374 -89.84 -68.53 -26.32
C ALA A 374 -89.48 -68.92 -27.76
N THR A 375 -88.28 -69.45 -27.98
CA THR A 375 -87.84 -69.93 -29.30
C THR A 375 -88.64 -71.14 -29.75
N ALA A 376 -88.88 -72.11 -28.84
CA ALA A 376 -89.68 -73.30 -29.12
C ALA A 376 -91.13 -72.92 -29.46
N ASP A 377 -91.74 -72.01 -28.70
CA ASP A 377 -93.07 -71.46 -28.97
C ASP A 377 -93.14 -70.79 -30.35
N ALA A 378 -92.09 -70.06 -30.76
CA ALA A 378 -92.03 -69.36 -32.05
C ALA A 378 -91.94 -70.31 -33.27
N VAL A 379 -91.40 -71.52 -33.10
CA VAL A 379 -91.30 -72.54 -34.16
C VAL A 379 -92.32 -73.68 -33.99
N GLY A 380 -93.28 -73.54 -33.06
CA GLY A 380 -94.35 -74.50 -32.82
C GLY A 380 -93.91 -75.82 -32.18
N LEU A 381 -92.75 -75.84 -31.50
CA LEU A 381 -92.23 -77.00 -30.79
C LEU A 381 -92.61 -76.95 -29.31
N ALA A 382 -93.10 -78.07 -28.76
CA ALA A 382 -93.40 -78.19 -27.35
C ALA A 382 -92.18 -78.71 -26.57
N LEU A 383 -91.76 -77.98 -25.52
CA LEU A 383 -90.68 -78.43 -24.66
C LEU A 383 -91.15 -79.55 -23.72
N PRO A 384 -90.38 -80.64 -23.59
CA PRO A 384 -90.75 -81.74 -22.71
C PRO A 384 -90.64 -81.34 -21.23
N PRO A 385 -91.60 -81.79 -20.38
CA PRO A 385 -91.45 -81.71 -18.93
C PRO A 385 -90.53 -82.82 -18.41
N GLY A 386 -89.64 -82.48 -17.48
CA GLY A 386 -88.77 -83.44 -16.81
C GLY A 386 -87.45 -83.77 -17.53
N GLU A 387 -86.54 -84.37 -16.79
CA GLU A 387 -85.15 -84.61 -17.20
C GLU A 387 -85.03 -85.61 -18.37
N ALA A 388 -85.73 -86.75 -18.29
CA ALA A 388 -85.65 -87.80 -19.31
C ALA A 388 -86.12 -87.32 -20.70
N GLY A 389 -87.16 -86.46 -20.74
CA GLY A 389 -87.63 -85.87 -22.00
C GLY A 389 -86.70 -84.77 -22.52
N TRP A 390 -86.07 -84.00 -21.63
CA TRP A 390 -85.11 -82.96 -22.00
C TRP A 390 -83.86 -83.53 -22.67
N VAL A 391 -83.35 -84.66 -22.17
CA VAL A 391 -82.17 -85.33 -22.75
C VAL A 391 -82.42 -85.77 -24.21
N ALA A 392 -83.59 -86.32 -24.51
CA ALA A 392 -83.94 -86.71 -25.88
C ALA A 392 -84.08 -85.48 -26.81
N PHE A 393 -84.72 -84.40 -26.34
CA PHE A 393 -84.86 -83.15 -27.09
C PHE A 393 -83.51 -82.46 -27.37
N VAL A 394 -82.61 -82.45 -26.38
CA VAL A 394 -81.25 -81.93 -26.56
C VAL A 394 -80.47 -82.79 -27.55
N ALA A 395 -80.56 -84.12 -27.50
CA ALA A 395 -79.86 -84.99 -28.46
C ALA A 395 -80.33 -84.77 -29.91
N GLU A 396 -81.62 -84.51 -30.14
CA GLU A 396 -82.15 -84.13 -31.46
C GLU A 396 -81.69 -82.73 -31.89
N ALA A 397 -81.69 -81.75 -30.97
CA ALA A 397 -81.22 -80.40 -31.24
C ALA A 397 -79.69 -80.36 -31.47
N GLU A 398 -78.92 -81.18 -30.76
CA GLU A 398 -77.48 -81.34 -30.93
C GLU A 398 -77.16 -82.08 -32.22
N ALA A 399 -77.93 -83.08 -32.63
CA ALA A 399 -77.79 -83.71 -33.95
C ALA A 399 -78.08 -82.71 -35.09
N ALA A 400 -79.03 -81.80 -34.90
CA ALA A 400 -79.33 -80.72 -35.84
C ALA A 400 -78.26 -79.58 -35.82
N ALA A 401 -77.72 -79.26 -34.64
CA ALA A 401 -76.66 -78.27 -34.47
C ALA A 401 -75.28 -78.76 -34.94
N ALA A 402 -75.00 -80.06 -34.78
CA ALA A 402 -73.80 -80.72 -35.31
C ALA A 402 -73.78 -80.76 -36.84
N ALA A 403 -74.96 -80.73 -37.49
CA ALA A 403 -75.08 -80.53 -38.93
C ALA A 403 -74.80 -79.08 -39.39
N LEU A 404 -74.66 -78.13 -38.45
CA LEU A 404 -74.48 -76.68 -38.67
C LEU A 404 -73.21 -76.11 -38.02
N ALA A 405 -72.32 -76.95 -37.45
CA ALA A 405 -71.14 -76.50 -36.72
C ALA A 405 -69.98 -76.15 -37.67
N GLU A 406 -69.56 -74.88 -37.66
CA GLU A 406 -68.37 -74.33 -38.35
C GLU A 406 -67.08 -74.40 -37.51
N ASP A 407 -65.96 -74.31 -38.23
CA ASP A 407 -64.54 -74.47 -37.87
C ASP A 407 -64.07 -73.76 -36.58
N GLU A 408 -63.46 -74.52 -35.64
CA GLU A 408 -62.86 -74.01 -34.40
C GLU A 408 -61.68 -73.06 -34.66
N ASP A 409 -60.94 -73.26 -35.77
CA ASP A 409 -59.79 -72.44 -36.16
C ASP A 409 -60.17 -70.96 -36.43
N ALA A 410 -61.39 -70.71 -36.92
CA ALA A 410 -61.91 -69.36 -37.12
C ALA A 410 -62.18 -68.63 -35.80
N ARG A 411 -62.45 -69.36 -34.71
CA ARG A 411 -62.72 -68.78 -33.39
C ARG A 411 -61.44 -68.29 -32.70
N GLU A 412 -60.37 -69.06 -32.81
CA GLU A 412 -59.07 -68.72 -32.21
C GLU A 412 -58.41 -67.52 -32.92
N ALA A 413 -58.50 -67.45 -34.25
CA ALA A 413 -58.04 -66.30 -35.03
C ALA A 413 -58.75 -64.99 -34.63
N ARG A 414 -60.04 -65.04 -34.28
CA ARG A 414 -60.84 -63.88 -33.85
C ARG A 414 -60.43 -63.36 -32.46
N HIS A 415 -60.12 -64.25 -31.52
CA HIS A 415 -59.67 -63.83 -30.18
C HIS A 415 -58.34 -63.07 -30.22
N ARG A 416 -57.39 -63.52 -31.07
CA ARG A 416 -56.11 -62.83 -31.27
C ARG A 416 -56.30 -61.43 -31.85
N LEU A 417 -57.10 -61.29 -32.92
CA LEU A 417 -57.39 -60.00 -33.56
C LEU A 417 -58.12 -59.02 -32.62
N SER A 418 -58.94 -59.53 -31.70
CA SER A 418 -59.60 -58.71 -30.68
C SER A 418 -58.63 -58.17 -29.62
N GLY A 419 -57.56 -58.90 -29.29
CA GLY A 419 -56.50 -58.45 -28.39
C GLY A 419 -55.65 -57.33 -29.01
N GLU A 420 -55.22 -57.53 -30.25
CA GLU A 420 -54.43 -56.54 -31.01
C GLU A 420 -55.18 -55.20 -31.18
N HIS A 421 -56.50 -55.25 -31.37
CA HIS A 421 -57.34 -54.05 -31.41
C HIS A 421 -57.44 -53.34 -30.04
N ALA A 422 -57.51 -54.09 -28.93
CA ALA A 422 -57.58 -53.50 -27.60
C ALA A 422 -56.29 -52.73 -27.25
N ASP A 423 -55.13 -53.32 -27.55
CA ASP A 423 -53.82 -52.71 -27.32
C ASP A 423 -53.61 -51.45 -28.18
N ALA A 424 -54.02 -51.49 -29.45
CA ALA A 424 -53.95 -50.33 -30.34
C ALA A 424 -54.85 -49.18 -29.84
N ARG A 425 -56.07 -49.48 -29.38
CA ARG A 425 -57.02 -48.51 -28.83
C ARG A 425 -56.50 -47.85 -27.55
N ASP A 426 -55.88 -48.60 -26.65
CA ASP A 426 -55.34 -48.03 -25.41
C ASP A 426 -54.13 -47.12 -25.69
N ARG A 427 -53.36 -47.41 -26.76
CA ARG A 427 -52.30 -46.53 -27.24
C ARG A 427 -52.83 -45.20 -27.78
N VAL A 428 -53.93 -45.22 -28.54
CA VAL A 428 -54.65 -44.01 -29.00
C VAL A 428 -55.13 -43.18 -27.82
N ARG A 429 -55.83 -43.79 -26.87
CA ARG A 429 -56.35 -43.10 -25.66
C ARG A 429 -55.28 -42.39 -24.85
N ARG A 430 -54.09 -43.00 -24.70
CA ARG A 430 -52.96 -42.39 -23.99
C ARG A 430 -52.48 -41.12 -24.68
N ILE A 431 -52.29 -41.17 -26.00
CA ILE A 431 -51.82 -40.02 -26.80
C ILE A 431 -52.88 -38.91 -26.83
N GLU A 432 -54.16 -39.26 -26.92
CA GLU A 432 -55.27 -38.30 -26.80
C GLU A 432 -55.29 -37.60 -25.43
N GLY A 433 -55.04 -38.33 -24.35
CA GLY A 433 -54.89 -37.77 -23.00
C GLY A 433 -53.72 -36.79 -22.89
N GLU A 434 -52.56 -37.12 -23.47
CA GLU A 434 -51.40 -36.22 -23.55
C GLU A 434 -51.71 -34.96 -24.37
N LEU A 435 -52.45 -35.09 -25.49
CA LEU A 435 -52.86 -33.97 -26.34
C LEU A 435 -53.89 -33.06 -25.62
N GLN A 436 -54.83 -33.63 -24.88
CA GLN A 436 -55.81 -32.89 -24.09
C GLN A 436 -55.13 -32.10 -22.95
N ALA A 437 -54.15 -32.70 -22.28
CA ALA A 437 -53.33 -32.01 -21.28
C ALA A 437 -52.55 -30.83 -21.89
N LEU A 438 -51.94 -31.02 -23.08
CA LEU A 438 -51.22 -29.95 -23.78
C LEU A 438 -52.16 -28.81 -24.23
N ARG A 439 -53.41 -29.11 -24.61
CA ARG A 439 -54.42 -28.11 -24.97
C ARG A 439 -54.79 -27.22 -23.79
N LEU A 440 -54.90 -27.79 -22.60
CA LEU A 440 -55.28 -27.08 -21.37
C LEU A 440 -54.14 -26.23 -20.78
N GLN A 441 -52.89 -26.58 -21.05
CA GLN A 441 -51.73 -25.81 -20.60
C GLN A 441 -51.57 -24.50 -21.39
N ARG A 442 -50.95 -23.46 -20.80
CA ARG A 442 -50.54 -22.20 -21.49
C ARG A 442 -49.03 -22.15 -21.78
N SER A 443 -48.24 -23.02 -21.15
CA SER A 443 -46.78 -23.06 -21.19
C SER A 443 -46.26 -24.38 -21.77
N GLY A 444 -45.09 -24.37 -22.42
CA GLY A 444 -44.38 -25.58 -22.84
C GLY A 444 -43.66 -26.33 -21.71
N LEU A 445 -43.71 -25.79 -20.49
CA LEU A 445 -43.08 -26.34 -19.29
C LEU A 445 -43.95 -27.42 -18.63
N GLU A 446 -43.30 -28.25 -17.79
CA GLU A 446 -43.96 -29.32 -17.05
C GLU A 446 -45.04 -28.77 -16.10
N GLN A 447 -46.19 -29.46 -16.02
CA GLN A 447 -47.34 -29.03 -15.21
C GLN A 447 -46.99 -28.63 -13.77
N PRO A 448 -46.11 -29.34 -13.02
CA PRO A 448 -45.77 -28.94 -11.66
C PRO A 448 -45.15 -27.54 -11.56
N LEU A 449 -44.34 -27.12 -12.53
CA LEU A 449 -43.73 -25.79 -12.55
C LEU A 449 -44.77 -24.70 -12.86
N VAL A 450 -45.69 -24.99 -13.77
CA VAL A 450 -46.81 -24.10 -14.12
C VAL A 450 -47.73 -23.91 -12.92
N SER A 451 -48.15 -25.01 -12.27
CA SER A 451 -48.97 -24.97 -11.06
C SER A 451 -48.30 -24.19 -9.92
N LEU A 452 -46.98 -24.32 -9.76
CA LEU A 452 -46.22 -23.55 -8.77
C LEU A 452 -46.22 -22.05 -9.08
N ARG A 453 -45.99 -21.66 -10.34
CA ARG A 453 -46.11 -20.25 -10.75
C ARG A 453 -47.50 -19.70 -10.46
N ASP A 454 -48.54 -20.46 -10.81
CA ASP A 454 -49.92 -20.02 -10.60
C ASP A 454 -50.23 -19.83 -9.10
N ALA A 455 -49.66 -20.66 -8.23
CA ALA A 455 -49.72 -20.47 -6.77
C ALA A 455 -48.97 -19.22 -6.28
N LEU A 456 -47.79 -18.92 -6.84
CA LEU A 456 -47.02 -17.70 -6.52
C LEU A 456 -47.73 -16.44 -7.02
N VAL A 457 -48.32 -16.49 -8.21
CA VAL A 457 -49.17 -15.43 -8.79
C VAL A 457 -50.37 -15.16 -7.88
N ALA A 458 -51.07 -16.21 -7.45
CA ALA A 458 -52.21 -16.08 -6.54
C ALA A 458 -51.81 -15.49 -5.17
N ALA A 459 -50.64 -15.83 -4.66
CA ALA A 459 -50.15 -15.34 -3.36
C ALA A 459 -49.59 -13.91 -3.42
N THR A 460 -48.98 -13.52 -4.53
CA THR A 460 -48.40 -12.16 -4.71
C THR A 460 -49.39 -11.15 -5.27
N GLY A 461 -50.49 -11.61 -5.89
CA GLY A 461 -51.45 -10.75 -6.58
C GLY A 461 -50.92 -10.14 -7.89
N ALA A 462 -49.72 -10.53 -8.34
CA ALA A 462 -49.13 -10.04 -9.58
C ALA A 462 -49.71 -10.79 -10.80
N PRO A 463 -49.82 -10.16 -11.99
CA PRO A 463 -50.25 -10.87 -13.19
C PRO A 463 -49.19 -11.89 -13.63
N SER A 464 -49.62 -12.97 -14.29
CA SER A 464 -48.75 -14.09 -14.68
C SER A 464 -47.61 -13.69 -15.61
N GLU A 465 -47.76 -12.61 -16.40
CA GLU A 465 -46.68 -12.12 -17.27
C GLU A 465 -45.50 -11.53 -16.50
N ARG A 466 -45.68 -11.18 -15.21
CA ARG A 466 -44.61 -10.67 -14.33
C ARG A 466 -43.77 -11.75 -13.67
N LEU A 467 -44.21 -12.99 -13.72
CA LEU A 467 -43.46 -14.14 -13.21
C LEU A 467 -43.29 -15.20 -14.32
N PRO A 468 -42.75 -14.85 -15.50
CA PRO A 468 -42.56 -15.80 -16.58
C PRO A 468 -41.38 -16.71 -16.28
N PHE A 469 -41.40 -17.90 -16.85
CA PHE A 469 -40.17 -18.68 -16.95
C PHE A 469 -39.36 -18.21 -18.16
N ALA A 470 -38.03 -18.20 -18.05
CA ALA A 470 -37.19 -17.66 -19.12
C ALA A 470 -37.40 -18.36 -20.48
N GLY A 471 -37.75 -19.66 -20.48
CA GLY A 471 -38.03 -20.42 -21.70
C GLY A 471 -39.25 -19.93 -22.46
N GLU A 472 -40.21 -19.31 -21.77
CA GLU A 472 -41.40 -18.71 -22.38
C GLU A 472 -41.07 -17.43 -23.16
N LEU A 473 -39.90 -16.82 -22.90
CA LEU A 473 -39.45 -15.59 -23.53
C LEU A 473 -38.33 -15.81 -24.56
N ILE A 474 -37.82 -17.03 -24.70
CA ILE A 474 -36.72 -17.35 -25.60
C ILE A 474 -37.25 -18.22 -26.74
N GLU A 475 -36.93 -17.82 -27.97
CA GLU A 475 -37.26 -18.58 -29.17
C GLU A 475 -36.02 -18.79 -30.03
N VAL A 476 -35.94 -19.93 -30.72
CA VAL A 476 -34.90 -20.17 -31.72
C VAL A 476 -35.36 -19.56 -33.03
N ARG A 477 -34.47 -18.84 -33.72
CA ARG A 477 -34.78 -18.22 -35.01
C ARG A 477 -35.18 -19.31 -36.03
N PRO A 478 -36.22 -19.10 -36.86
CA PRO A 478 -36.67 -20.11 -37.83
C PRO A 478 -35.56 -20.58 -38.78
N ASP A 479 -34.69 -19.66 -39.21
CA ASP A 479 -33.55 -19.96 -40.11
C ASP A 479 -32.50 -20.87 -39.47
N GLU A 480 -32.53 -21.02 -38.15
CA GLU A 480 -31.57 -21.78 -37.35
C GLU A 480 -32.19 -23.05 -36.76
N ALA A 481 -33.30 -23.54 -37.33
CA ALA A 481 -34.07 -24.68 -36.83
C ALA A 481 -33.21 -25.94 -36.60
N ALA A 482 -32.15 -26.15 -37.39
CA ALA A 482 -31.22 -27.27 -37.22
C ALA A 482 -30.47 -27.26 -35.87
N TRP A 483 -30.38 -26.10 -35.20
CA TRP A 483 -29.74 -25.92 -33.91
C TRP A 483 -30.71 -25.99 -32.72
N THR A 484 -32.02 -26.16 -32.97
CA THR A 484 -33.04 -26.14 -31.91
C THR A 484 -32.73 -27.17 -30.81
N GLY A 485 -32.43 -28.41 -31.17
CA GLY A 485 -32.11 -29.47 -30.21
C GLY A 485 -30.91 -29.18 -29.32
N PRO A 486 -29.73 -28.84 -29.90
CA PRO A 486 -28.58 -28.40 -29.11
C PRO A 486 -28.83 -27.18 -28.23
N ILE A 487 -29.57 -26.18 -28.74
CA ILE A 487 -29.92 -24.96 -28.00
C ILE A 487 -30.83 -25.28 -26.82
N GLU A 488 -31.88 -26.08 -27.04
CA GLU A 488 -32.78 -26.59 -26.01
C GLU A 488 -32.01 -27.30 -24.90
N ARG A 489 -31.03 -28.13 -25.25
CA ARG A 489 -30.20 -28.86 -24.28
C ARG A 489 -29.36 -27.92 -23.41
N ILE A 490 -28.73 -26.91 -24.00
CA ILE A 490 -27.91 -25.93 -23.27
C ILE A 490 -28.76 -25.02 -22.41
N LEU A 491 -29.85 -24.49 -22.98
CA LEU A 491 -30.71 -23.52 -22.32
C LEU A 491 -31.70 -24.18 -21.37
N ARG A 492 -31.84 -25.51 -21.32
CA ARG A 492 -32.81 -26.22 -20.47
C ARG A 492 -32.85 -25.75 -19.02
N SER A 493 -31.69 -25.52 -18.39
CA SER A 493 -31.65 -25.02 -17.01
C SER A 493 -32.15 -23.57 -16.91
N LEU A 494 -31.75 -22.71 -17.86
CA LEU A 494 -32.22 -21.33 -17.92
C LEU A 494 -33.72 -21.27 -18.22
N ALA A 495 -34.19 -22.06 -19.19
CA ALA A 495 -35.58 -22.13 -19.62
C ALA A 495 -36.55 -22.44 -18.48
N ARG A 496 -36.11 -23.25 -17.50
CA ARG A 496 -36.86 -23.62 -16.29
C ARG A 496 -36.69 -22.62 -15.12
N THR A 497 -35.97 -21.52 -15.33
CA THR A 497 -35.74 -20.50 -14.29
C THR A 497 -36.88 -19.48 -14.30
N LEU A 498 -37.54 -19.32 -13.16
CA LEU A 498 -38.58 -18.31 -12.94
C LEU A 498 -37.94 -16.93 -12.83
N LEU A 499 -38.40 -15.96 -13.61
CA LEU A 499 -37.91 -14.59 -13.56
C LEU A 499 -38.75 -13.80 -12.56
N VAL A 500 -38.10 -13.19 -11.57
CA VAL A 500 -38.76 -12.50 -10.46
C VAL A 500 -38.29 -11.05 -10.42
N PRO A 501 -39.14 -10.08 -10.76
CA PRO A 501 -38.84 -8.66 -10.63
C PRO A 501 -38.39 -8.26 -9.23
N ASP A 502 -37.52 -7.25 -9.14
CA ASP A 502 -36.93 -6.76 -7.89
C ASP A 502 -37.98 -6.43 -6.80
N ASP A 503 -39.11 -5.85 -7.21
CA ASP A 503 -40.22 -5.48 -6.33
C ASP A 503 -40.99 -6.68 -5.79
N LEU A 504 -41.05 -7.79 -6.54
CA LEU A 504 -41.73 -9.03 -6.13
C LEU A 504 -40.79 -10.00 -5.39
N TYR A 505 -39.48 -9.78 -5.49
CA TYR A 505 -38.46 -10.68 -4.92
C TYR A 505 -38.66 -10.98 -3.43
N PRO A 506 -38.86 -9.98 -2.52
CA PRO A 506 -39.02 -10.27 -1.10
C PRO A 506 -40.19 -11.22 -0.81
N HIS A 507 -41.34 -11.00 -1.47
CA HIS A 507 -42.53 -11.82 -1.30
C HIS A 507 -42.33 -13.25 -1.83
N VAL A 508 -41.77 -13.38 -3.03
CA VAL A 508 -41.51 -14.69 -3.64
C VAL A 508 -40.47 -15.47 -2.84
N SER A 509 -39.41 -14.83 -2.36
CA SER A 509 -38.38 -15.49 -1.55
C SER A 509 -38.93 -16.02 -0.23
N SER A 510 -39.79 -15.26 0.46
CA SER A 510 -40.43 -15.71 1.70
C SER A 510 -41.39 -16.88 1.45
N LEU A 511 -42.22 -16.80 0.41
CA LEU A 511 -43.18 -17.87 0.08
C LEU A 511 -42.50 -19.19 -0.30
N VAL A 512 -41.35 -19.11 -0.97
CA VAL A 512 -40.55 -20.30 -1.32
C VAL A 512 -39.90 -20.92 -0.08
N ASP A 513 -39.45 -20.12 0.88
CA ASP A 513 -38.83 -20.61 2.12
C ASP A 513 -39.85 -21.26 3.08
N GLU A 514 -41.07 -20.72 3.13
CA GLU A 514 -42.13 -21.21 4.02
C GLU A 514 -42.74 -22.57 3.62
N ARG A 515 -42.52 -23.05 2.39
CA ARG A 515 -43.24 -24.21 1.83
C ARG A 515 -42.31 -25.25 1.24
N SER A 516 -42.56 -26.52 1.56
CA SER A 516 -41.97 -27.63 0.82
C SER A 516 -42.62 -27.77 -0.56
N LEU A 517 -41.87 -27.45 -1.62
CA LEU A 517 -42.40 -27.40 -2.99
C LEU A 517 -42.50 -28.78 -3.67
N GLY A 518 -41.80 -29.79 -3.15
CA GLY A 518 -41.74 -31.13 -3.76
C GLY A 518 -41.10 -31.19 -5.16
N LEU A 519 -40.45 -30.11 -5.59
CA LEU A 519 -39.81 -29.96 -6.90
C LEU A 519 -38.60 -29.02 -6.83
N ARG A 520 -37.70 -29.11 -7.80
CA ARG A 520 -36.56 -28.21 -7.93
C ARG A 520 -36.95 -26.92 -8.65
N LEU A 521 -37.09 -25.81 -7.92
CA LEU A 521 -37.30 -24.48 -8.46
C LEU A 521 -35.96 -23.75 -8.63
N LEU A 522 -35.72 -23.20 -9.82
CA LEU A 522 -34.71 -22.16 -10.03
C LEU A 522 -35.45 -20.85 -10.25
N TYR A 523 -35.03 -19.78 -9.58
CA TYR A 523 -35.57 -18.45 -9.84
C TYR A 523 -34.44 -17.42 -9.85
N ALA A 524 -34.59 -16.38 -10.66
CA ALA A 524 -33.62 -15.31 -10.82
C ALA A 524 -34.27 -13.97 -10.46
N ARG A 525 -33.61 -13.21 -9.59
CA ARG A 525 -33.97 -11.84 -9.27
C ARG A 525 -33.58 -10.93 -10.45
N VAL A 526 -34.55 -10.21 -11.00
CA VAL A 526 -34.38 -9.31 -12.15
C VAL A 526 -34.39 -7.85 -11.66
N PRO A 527 -33.25 -7.14 -11.72
CA PRO A 527 -33.16 -5.76 -11.28
C PRO A 527 -33.88 -4.81 -12.24
N ALA A 528 -34.35 -3.67 -11.73
CA ALA A 528 -35.05 -2.65 -12.51
C ALA A 528 -34.18 -1.94 -13.56
N ARG A 529 -32.85 -1.96 -13.39
CA ARG A 529 -31.87 -1.49 -14.36
C ARG A 529 -30.89 -2.61 -14.67
N VAL A 530 -30.63 -2.80 -15.95
CA VAL A 530 -29.69 -3.79 -16.47
C VAL A 530 -28.52 -3.04 -17.07
N ASP A 531 -27.30 -3.40 -16.67
CA ASP A 531 -26.06 -2.82 -17.21
C ASP A 531 -25.92 -3.10 -18.71
N GLU A 532 -25.02 -2.37 -19.39
CA GLU A 532 -24.74 -2.56 -20.81
C GLU A 532 -24.34 -4.02 -21.12
N VAL A 533 -24.98 -4.56 -22.16
CA VAL A 533 -24.71 -5.92 -22.66
C VAL A 533 -23.33 -5.92 -23.32
N PRO A 534 -22.41 -6.81 -22.92
CA PRO A 534 -21.09 -6.89 -23.55
C PRO A 534 -21.20 -7.16 -25.06
N GLU A 535 -20.31 -6.54 -25.84
CA GLU A 535 -20.22 -6.78 -27.28
C GLU A 535 -19.91 -8.26 -27.56
N ARG A 536 -20.64 -8.81 -28.53
CA ARG A 536 -20.59 -10.24 -28.90
C ARG A 536 -19.41 -10.48 -29.82
N ALA A 537 -18.44 -11.28 -29.38
CA ALA A 537 -17.18 -11.44 -30.10
C ALA A 537 -17.19 -12.50 -31.21
N ASP A 538 -17.96 -13.60 -31.06
CA ASP A 538 -17.99 -14.71 -32.05
C ASP A 538 -19.32 -14.73 -32.84
N PRO A 539 -19.29 -14.52 -34.17
CA PRO A 539 -20.47 -14.63 -35.03
C PRO A 539 -21.20 -15.99 -34.96
N ARG A 540 -20.51 -17.05 -34.53
CA ARG A 540 -21.07 -18.40 -34.38
C ARG A 540 -21.75 -18.62 -33.03
N SER A 541 -21.81 -17.61 -32.18
CA SER A 541 -22.46 -17.70 -30.88
C SER A 541 -23.91 -18.14 -30.98
N LEU A 542 -24.30 -19.07 -30.12
CA LEU A 542 -25.68 -19.49 -29.88
C LEU A 542 -26.61 -18.29 -29.64
N VAL A 543 -26.11 -17.22 -29.01
CA VAL A 543 -26.89 -16.03 -28.69
C VAL A 543 -27.44 -15.34 -29.95
N HIS A 544 -26.78 -15.48 -31.10
CA HIS A 544 -27.27 -14.94 -32.38
C HIS A 544 -28.39 -15.78 -33.02
N LYS A 545 -28.55 -17.03 -32.58
CA LYS A 545 -29.53 -17.99 -33.10
C LYS A 545 -30.84 -17.98 -32.33
N VAL A 546 -30.93 -17.21 -31.25
CA VAL A 546 -32.13 -17.05 -30.42
C VAL A 546 -32.64 -15.61 -30.42
N THR A 547 -33.93 -15.45 -30.22
CA THR A 547 -34.62 -14.18 -30.03
C THR A 547 -35.28 -14.15 -28.66
N VAL A 548 -35.26 -12.98 -28.02
CA VAL A 548 -35.91 -12.75 -26.73
C VAL A 548 -37.16 -11.90 -26.96
N ALA A 549 -38.31 -12.35 -26.46
CA ALA A 549 -39.57 -11.62 -26.55
C ALA A 549 -39.51 -10.29 -25.78
N ALA A 550 -40.17 -9.26 -26.33
CA ALA A 550 -40.26 -7.95 -25.69
C ALA A 550 -41.09 -8.04 -24.39
N SER A 551 -40.44 -7.83 -23.25
CA SER A 551 -41.04 -7.88 -21.91
C SER A 551 -40.19 -7.09 -20.91
N GLU A 552 -40.70 -6.86 -19.69
CA GLU A 552 -39.92 -6.22 -18.60
C GLU A 552 -38.62 -6.97 -18.27
N HIS A 553 -38.59 -8.28 -18.54
CA HIS A 553 -37.45 -9.15 -18.28
C HIS A 553 -36.47 -9.26 -19.46
N GLY A 554 -36.85 -8.77 -20.64
CA GLY A 554 -36.17 -9.05 -21.91
C GLY A 554 -34.72 -8.54 -21.94
N ALA A 555 -34.49 -7.33 -21.43
CA ALA A 555 -33.14 -6.74 -21.38
C ALA A 555 -32.20 -7.56 -20.48
N TRP A 556 -32.67 -7.96 -19.31
CA TRP A 556 -31.90 -8.80 -18.38
C TRP A 556 -31.62 -10.17 -18.98
N LEU A 557 -32.63 -10.78 -19.61
CA LEU A 557 -32.48 -12.11 -20.20
C LEU A 557 -31.50 -12.10 -21.39
N ALA A 558 -31.52 -11.05 -22.21
CA ALA A 558 -30.54 -10.84 -23.28
C ALA A 558 -29.11 -10.67 -22.74
N ALA A 559 -28.94 -9.91 -21.65
CA ALA A 559 -27.65 -9.74 -20.98
C ALA A 559 -27.14 -11.07 -20.39
N GLU A 560 -28.03 -11.85 -19.78
CA GLU A 560 -27.71 -13.13 -19.17
C GLU A 560 -27.34 -14.20 -20.22
N LEU A 561 -28.04 -14.23 -21.35
CA LEU A 561 -27.68 -15.05 -22.50
C LEU A 561 -26.28 -14.71 -23.02
N ALA A 562 -25.98 -13.43 -23.21
CA ALA A 562 -24.66 -12.98 -23.64
C ALA A 562 -23.55 -13.37 -22.64
N ARG A 563 -23.80 -13.22 -21.34
CA ARG A 563 -22.80 -13.48 -20.31
C ARG A 563 -22.53 -14.96 -20.06
N ARG A 564 -23.58 -15.79 -20.00
CA ARG A 564 -23.47 -17.19 -19.57
C ARG A 564 -23.61 -18.21 -20.70
N PHE A 565 -24.22 -17.82 -21.82
CA PHE A 565 -24.59 -18.74 -22.90
C PHE A 565 -23.97 -18.40 -24.25
N ASP A 566 -22.86 -17.67 -24.25
CA ASP A 566 -21.99 -17.46 -25.42
C ASP A 566 -21.22 -18.75 -25.77
N TYR A 567 -21.91 -19.72 -26.37
CA TYR A 567 -21.33 -20.97 -26.88
C TYR A 567 -21.22 -20.89 -28.40
N ALA A 568 -20.04 -21.19 -28.95
CA ALA A 568 -19.86 -21.29 -30.39
C ALA A 568 -20.56 -22.54 -30.95
N CYS A 569 -21.51 -22.36 -31.86
CA CYS A 569 -22.14 -23.44 -32.62
C CYS A 569 -21.17 -23.93 -33.72
N VAL A 570 -20.74 -25.19 -33.63
CA VAL A 570 -19.71 -25.78 -34.50
C VAL A 570 -20.19 -27.07 -35.16
N ASP A 571 -19.89 -27.26 -36.45
CA ASP A 571 -20.40 -28.42 -37.19
C ASP A 571 -19.62 -29.73 -36.93
N SER A 572 -18.45 -29.68 -36.30
CA SER A 572 -17.62 -30.87 -36.06
C SER A 572 -16.96 -30.90 -34.68
N VAL A 573 -16.62 -32.10 -34.23
CA VAL A 573 -15.87 -32.33 -32.97
C VAL A 573 -14.46 -31.72 -33.06
N ALA A 574 -13.86 -31.68 -34.26
CA ALA A 574 -12.56 -31.04 -34.46
C ALA A 574 -12.65 -29.53 -34.20
N ALA A 575 -13.68 -28.86 -34.72
CA ALA A 575 -13.94 -27.45 -34.46
C ALA A 575 -14.29 -27.19 -32.97
N LEU A 576 -14.98 -28.13 -32.31
CA LEU A 576 -15.29 -28.06 -30.87
C LEU A 576 -14.02 -28.01 -29.99
N ARG A 577 -12.94 -28.68 -30.41
CA ARG A 577 -11.64 -28.63 -29.70
C ARG A 577 -10.95 -27.27 -29.80
N GLY A 578 -11.26 -26.47 -30.81
CA GLY A 578 -10.66 -25.15 -31.05
C GLY A 578 -11.35 -23.98 -30.33
N VAL A 579 -12.50 -24.20 -29.69
CA VAL A 579 -13.27 -23.15 -28.99
C VAL A 579 -13.31 -23.39 -27.50
N THR A 580 -13.24 -22.33 -26.68
CA THR A 580 -13.29 -22.45 -25.21
C THR A 580 -14.64 -22.98 -24.73
N ARG A 581 -15.74 -22.50 -25.34
CA ARG A 581 -17.11 -22.96 -25.10
C ARG A 581 -17.79 -23.17 -26.43
N GLY A 582 -18.39 -24.34 -26.64
CA GLY A 582 -19.03 -24.63 -27.91
C GLY A 582 -19.98 -25.82 -27.86
N VAL A 583 -20.72 -26.00 -28.94
CA VAL A 583 -21.70 -27.06 -29.08
C VAL A 583 -21.76 -27.60 -30.50
N THR A 584 -21.86 -28.92 -30.62
CA THR A 584 -22.06 -29.59 -31.91
C THR A 584 -23.54 -29.81 -32.22
N ARG A 585 -23.88 -30.01 -33.49
CA ARG A 585 -25.26 -30.36 -33.92
C ARG A 585 -25.81 -31.62 -33.24
N ALA A 586 -24.93 -32.57 -32.89
CA ALA A 586 -25.28 -33.79 -32.16
C ALA A 586 -25.45 -33.57 -30.64
N GLY A 587 -25.40 -32.33 -30.16
CA GLY A 587 -25.64 -31.96 -28.77
C GLY A 587 -24.49 -32.25 -27.81
N GLN A 588 -23.25 -32.38 -28.29
CA GLN A 588 -22.07 -32.43 -27.42
C GLN A 588 -21.65 -31.00 -27.06
N VAL A 589 -21.57 -30.71 -25.76
CA VAL A 589 -21.31 -29.38 -25.21
C VAL A 589 -19.92 -29.36 -24.57
N ARG A 590 -19.15 -28.31 -24.85
CA ARG A 590 -17.92 -27.97 -24.14
C ARG A 590 -18.18 -26.75 -23.28
N HIS A 591 -18.09 -26.90 -21.97
CA HIS A 591 -18.30 -25.81 -21.00
C HIS A 591 -17.00 -25.06 -20.67
N SER A 592 -15.85 -25.75 -20.76
CA SER A 592 -14.51 -25.21 -20.51
C SER A 592 -13.45 -26.11 -21.16
N GLU A 593 -12.16 -25.87 -20.93
CA GLU A 593 -11.10 -26.76 -21.38
C GLU A 593 -11.19 -28.18 -20.81
N VAL A 594 -11.70 -28.31 -19.58
CA VAL A 594 -11.72 -29.59 -18.85
C VAL A 594 -13.11 -30.22 -18.78
N ARG A 595 -14.19 -29.44 -19.00
CA ARG A 595 -15.57 -29.93 -18.83
C ARG A 595 -16.29 -30.06 -20.16
N HIS A 596 -16.68 -31.28 -20.48
CA HIS A 596 -17.50 -31.64 -21.63
C HIS A 596 -18.72 -32.41 -21.16
N GLU A 597 -19.84 -32.24 -21.85
CA GLU A 597 -21.12 -32.86 -21.51
C GLU A 597 -21.79 -33.38 -22.78
N LYS A 598 -22.33 -34.59 -22.72
CA LYS A 598 -23.19 -35.16 -23.76
C LYS A 598 -24.30 -35.92 -23.05
N ASP A 599 -25.49 -35.33 -23.05
CA ASP A 599 -26.67 -35.91 -22.40
C ASP A 599 -27.60 -36.52 -23.45
N ASP A 600 -27.45 -37.81 -23.72
CA ASP A 600 -28.25 -38.55 -24.71
C ASP A 600 -29.39 -39.37 -24.07
N ARG A 601 -29.79 -39.06 -22.83
CA ARG A 601 -30.98 -39.68 -22.21
C ARG A 601 -32.26 -39.46 -23.02
N THR A 602 -32.27 -38.42 -23.84
CA THR A 602 -33.30 -38.13 -24.85
C THR A 602 -32.60 -37.82 -26.18
N ALA A 603 -33.23 -38.16 -27.30
CA ALA A 603 -32.68 -37.81 -28.61
C ALA A 603 -32.67 -36.27 -28.75
N VAL A 604 -31.63 -35.73 -29.39
CA VAL A 604 -31.42 -34.27 -29.48
C VAL A 604 -32.54 -33.58 -30.26
N ASP A 605 -33.15 -34.30 -31.19
CA ASP A 605 -34.26 -33.92 -32.05
C ASP A 605 -35.65 -34.31 -31.49
N ASP A 606 -35.72 -34.87 -30.27
CA ASP A 606 -36.99 -35.23 -29.65
C ASP A 606 -37.76 -33.98 -29.19
N ARG A 607 -38.65 -33.50 -30.06
CA ARG A 607 -39.47 -32.30 -29.87
C ARG A 607 -40.40 -32.40 -28.65
N ARG A 608 -40.66 -33.60 -28.11
CA ARG A 608 -41.51 -33.79 -26.92
C ARG A 608 -40.88 -33.21 -25.65
N HIS A 609 -39.55 -33.06 -25.64
CA HIS A 609 -38.78 -32.58 -24.50
C HIS A 609 -38.30 -31.13 -24.64
N TRP A 610 -38.69 -30.44 -25.71
CA TRP A 610 -38.35 -29.03 -25.94
C TRP A 610 -39.23 -28.10 -25.09
N VAL A 611 -38.65 -27.05 -24.51
CA VAL A 611 -39.29 -26.17 -23.51
C VAL A 611 -39.25 -24.68 -23.87
N LEU A 612 -38.55 -24.28 -24.94
CA LEU A 612 -38.48 -22.89 -25.40
C LEU A 612 -39.76 -22.47 -26.16
N GLY A 613 -40.00 -21.17 -26.36
CA GLY A 613 -41.28 -20.56 -26.78
C GLY A 613 -41.95 -21.14 -28.04
N SER A 614 -41.21 -21.74 -28.97
CA SER A 614 -41.74 -22.42 -30.16
C SER A 614 -42.15 -23.88 -29.93
N SER A 615 -41.91 -24.44 -28.73
CA SER A 615 -42.04 -25.88 -28.47
C SER A 615 -43.49 -26.34 -28.34
N ARG A 616 -44.44 -25.48 -27.99
CA ARG A 616 -45.85 -25.88 -27.85
C ARG A 616 -46.43 -26.35 -29.19
N THR A 617 -46.29 -25.53 -30.23
CA THR A 617 -46.79 -25.85 -31.58
C THR A 617 -46.05 -27.05 -32.15
N ALA A 618 -44.72 -27.11 -31.98
CA ALA A 618 -43.90 -28.25 -32.42
C ALA A 618 -44.22 -29.56 -31.68
N ARG A 619 -44.51 -29.50 -30.36
CA ARG A 619 -44.91 -30.64 -29.55
C ARG A 619 -46.34 -31.08 -29.85
N GLN A 620 -47.23 -30.13 -30.14
CA GLN A 620 -48.58 -30.41 -30.60
C GLN A 620 -48.56 -31.11 -31.96
N GLU A 621 -47.76 -30.62 -32.92
CA GLU A 621 -47.57 -31.28 -34.22
C GLU A 621 -47.00 -32.70 -34.08
N ALA A 622 -45.99 -32.89 -33.23
CA ALA A 622 -45.39 -34.21 -33.00
C ALA A 622 -46.38 -35.21 -32.35
N LEU A 623 -47.18 -34.75 -31.39
CA LEU A 623 -48.23 -35.58 -30.78
C LEU A 623 -49.39 -35.85 -31.76
N LEU A 624 -49.75 -34.90 -32.63
CA LEU A 624 -50.73 -35.12 -33.69
C LEU A 624 -50.25 -36.14 -34.73
N ALA A 625 -48.97 -36.11 -35.10
CA ALA A 625 -48.37 -37.10 -36.00
C ALA A 625 -48.36 -38.50 -35.36
N ALA A 626 -47.97 -38.61 -34.09
CA ALA A 626 -48.01 -39.87 -33.35
C ALA A 626 -49.44 -40.39 -33.15
N LEU A 627 -50.42 -39.50 -32.98
CA LEU A 627 -51.84 -39.85 -32.91
C LEU A 627 -52.32 -40.41 -34.25
N ALA A 628 -51.97 -39.77 -35.37
CA ALA A 628 -52.33 -40.25 -36.70
C ALA A 628 -51.74 -41.64 -36.99
N GLU A 629 -50.50 -41.90 -36.59
CA GLU A 629 -49.87 -43.22 -36.68
C GLU A 629 -50.60 -44.26 -35.83
N ALA A 630 -50.91 -43.93 -34.57
CA ALA A 630 -51.63 -44.82 -33.65
C ALA A 630 -53.07 -45.11 -34.12
N GLN A 631 -53.78 -44.11 -34.65
CA GLN A 631 -55.11 -44.26 -35.24
C GLN A 631 -55.08 -45.11 -36.52
N GLY A 632 -54.02 -44.98 -37.33
CA GLY A 632 -53.81 -45.86 -38.49
C GLY A 632 -53.63 -47.33 -38.08
N ALA A 633 -52.85 -47.58 -37.02
CA ALA A 633 -52.66 -48.92 -36.47
C ALA A 633 -53.96 -49.49 -35.86
N GLU A 634 -54.73 -48.68 -35.13
CA GLU A 634 -56.04 -49.07 -34.60
C GLU A 634 -57.03 -49.39 -35.73
N ALA A 635 -57.10 -48.56 -36.77
CA ALA A 635 -57.99 -48.77 -37.90
C ALA A 635 -57.64 -50.06 -38.66
N ALA A 636 -56.35 -50.38 -38.82
CA ALA A 636 -55.90 -51.63 -39.42
C ALA A 636 -56.28 -52.85 -38.56
N ALA A 637 -56.06 -52.78 -37.24
CA ALA A 637 -56.45 -53.84 -36.31
C ALA A 637 -57.98 -54.02 -36.25
N ARG A 638 -58.74 -52.93 -36.31
CA ARG A 638 -60.21 -52.94 -36.38
C ARG A 638 -60.71 -53.54 -37.69
N ALA A 639 -60.13 -53.18 -38.83
CA ALA A 639 -60.51 -53.74 -40.13
C ALA A 639 -60.22 -55.25 -40.21
N ALA A 640 -59.09 -55.71 -39.65
CA ALA A 640 -58.77 -57.13 -39.56
C ALA A 640 -59.76 -57.90 -38.66
N ARG A 641 -60.16 -57.31 -37.53
CA ARG A 641 -61.21 -57.84 -36.65
C ARG A 641 -62.56 -57.90 -37.37
N ASP A 642 -62.99 -56.81 -38.00
CA ASP A 642 -64.30 -56.70 -38.66
C ASP A 642 -64.39 -57.63 -39.89
N ALA A 643 -63.30 -57.82 -40.64
CA ALA A 643 -63.24 -58.79 -41.74
C ALA A 643 -63.35 -60.25 -41.24
N ALA A 644 -62.76 -60.56 -40.08
CA ALA A 644 -62.91 -61.85 -39.42
C ALA A 644 -64.31 -62.06 -38.81
N GLU A 645 -65.01 -60.98 -38.44
CA GLU A 645 -66.41 -61.02 -37.99
C GLU A 645 -67.41 -61.16 -39.15
N ALA A 646 -67.11 -60.59 -40.32
CA ALA A 646 -67.96 -60.61 -41.52
C ALA A 646 -67.80 -61.86 -42.40
N ALA A 647 -66.79 -62.70 -42.17
CA ALA A 647 -66.58 -63.98 -42.85
C ALA A 647 -67.46 -65.13 -42.30
N ARG A 648 -68.51 -64.78 -41.56
CA ARG A 648 -69.57 -65.63 -41.02
C ARG A 648 -70.85 -65.36 -41.80
#